data_AF-A0A850B8I5-F1
#
_entry.id   AF-A0A850B8I5-F1
#
_cell.length_a   1.000
_cell.length_b   1.000
_cell.length_c   1.000
_cell.angle_alpha   90.00
_cell.angle_beta   90.00
_cell.angle_gamma   90.00
#
_symmetry.space_group_name_H-M   'P 1'
#
loop_
_entity.id
_entity.type
_entity.pdbx_description
1 polymer ?
#
loop_
_entity_poly.entity_id
_entity_poly.type
_entity_poly.pdbx_seq_one_letter_code
_entity_poly.pdbx_strand_id
1 'polypeptide(L)'
;MSKLKPFLAALAALFALLLASRAEASHFRYGNITYTVPDPVNAPLTVRFDVTVAWREDYPFIDSTTLNFGDGQSNPPNAGATIGTGTDAAGLEYLVQRYTTTHKYASPGVYTVWFTSCCRTSNLINAGDDSFRVEARVDVTGNGKKGNPVSAVPAIIQLQTGGVRTIQIPAVDPNGLPVSCRFGNQAESMILGPHPPTVPATGAVATIAPSVSPPGCVITWNTTGGLAGQQYAMQVAMESTLNGNTSKAVVDFITEFVTTPPPSCAGSNAFTLDLGDNFMHSVTGTNNAGGGNLLMTVIGAVGVTSPPTGTTQASPFMTNFNWQPGPGEEGNAILTIVYKDQNNASGYCSLSFTVLPCPGFAQPCTAGVGGCQTTGTTYCEGNNVLCTAMPGAPQAEICDGIDNDCNGMTDEGNPQAGAPCSTGLPGACSQGTSDCPGGILTCIPTIAPGSLAETCNGEDDNCDGVVDDGFNVGDLCTEGGGGCQSQGFFVCDGMGGVECSATPGMPQPEVCNGIDDNCDLTVDEGFNVGDPCSAGVGVCKTDGAITCDGQGGTKCDAVAGMPQGQEICGNADDEDCDGLIDNGCADSDGDTIFDKVENEIGTNPNDADSDDDGVPDNLEQQPGEDSDGDGVINGLDVDSDNDGLYDGTEMGLDCSGPGTNAEAGHCIPDADGGATTTDPLNADSDMSGASDGSEDSNLNGMVDAGEGDPTQGGDDAGIVDTDGDGLSDALEIKLGSKPDDKDTDDDGALDGDEPNPSDDGDRDGLNSLRDCDSDNDALFDGTEMGFGCMSPDTDTSVKRCRKDTDLGATKTSPLLKDTDNGGVSDGAEDPTLNGAVGSGELNPNKYLDDATVIDSDKDGLSDALEIALGSKLDDADTDDDGVIDGDEPNPSDDSDLDGKINVLDADSDNDGLFDGTELGIDCSHPATNLDKEDCIADLDMGMTRTSPLIEDTDGGSAPDGDEDANKNGIVDGSERDPLNPADDLMAVECMSDFDCGAEDSGRVCDDTNKCIDGCRGQSGNKCPAGETCSSMDISIGTCTPDMGMGGMGGGSTTGGQEDPGGCGCRLEASSESTPAGSGLLMTVAAAALAVLRRQRRARK
;
A
#
# COMPACT_ATOMS: atom_id res chain seq x y z
N MET A 1 -13.18 73.65 14.83
CA MET A 1 -11.99 72.83 15.18
C MET A 1 -12.32 71.43 15.72
N SER A 2 -13.58 71.08 16.03
CA SER A 2 -13.94 69.78 16.62
C SER A 2 -14.14 68.62 15.63
N LYS A 3 -14.32 68.89 14.33
CA LYS A 3 -14.52 67.85 13.29
C LYS A 3 -13.23 67.42 12.58
N LEU A 4 -12.11 68.09 12.84
CA LEU A 4 -10.83 67.80 12.18
C LEU A 4 -10.05 66.68 12.90
N LYS A 5 -10.28 66.48 14.21
CA LYS A 5 -9.61 65.46 15.02
C LYS A 5 -9.95 64.01 14.63
N PRO A 6 -11.23 63.61 14.42
CA PRO A 6 -11.51 62.24 13.99
C PRO A 6 -11.05 62.00 12.55
N PHE A 7 -11.05 63.02 11.69
CA PHE A 7 -10.54 62.91 10.33
C PHE A 7 -9.01 62.79 10.28
N LEU A 8 -8.28 63.53 11.12
CA LEU A 8 -6.83 63.37 11.28
C LEU A 8 -6.45 62.05 11.95
N ALA A 9 -7.26 61.53 12.87
CA ALA A 9 -7.07 60.22 13.48
C ALA A 9 -7.32 59.09 12.47
N ALA A 10 -8.38 59.19 11.66
CA ALA A 10 -8.65 58.25 10.57
C ALA A 10 -7.58 58.34 9.47
N LEU A 11 -7.10 59.53 9.13
CA LEU A 11 -6.00 59.71 8.16
C LEU A 11 -4.67 59.18 8.71
N ALA A 12 -4.40 59.31 10.02
CA ALA A 12 -3.22 58.75 10.67
C ALA A 12 -3.32 57.22 10.85
N ALA A 13 -4.52 56.68 11.09
CA ALA A 13 -4.76 55.24 11.09
C ALA A 13 -4.66 54.66 9.67
N LEU A 14 -5.16 55.37 8.65
CA LEU A 14 -4.99 55.00 7.25
C LEU A 14 -3.52 55.12 6.81
N PHE A 15 -2.77 56.12 7.28
CA PHE A 15 -1.32 56.21 7.08
C PHE A 15 -0.56 55.13 7.85
N ALA A 16 -1.02 54.71 9.03
CA ALA A 16 -0.43 53.61 9.78
C ALA A 16 -0.73 52.26 9.12
N LEU A 17 -1.92 52.06 8.55
CA LEU A 17 -2.31 50.87 7.76
C LEU A 17 -1.60 50.84 6.39
N LEU A 18 -1.42 51.98 5.73
CA LEU A 18 -0.65 52.12 4.49
C LEU A 18 0.88 52.12 4.70
N LEU A 19 1.35 52.24 5.94
CA LEU A 19 2.76 52.07 6.33
C LEU A 19 3.02 50.75 7.07
N ALA A 20 1.97 49.97 7.40
CA ALA A 20 2.08 48.67 8.07
C ALA A 20 2.19 47.50 7.08
N SER A 21 2.13 47.74 5.77
CA SER A 21 2.30 46.69 4.75
C SER A 21 3.77 46.38 4.43
N ARG A 22 4.66 46.45 5.43
CA ARG A 22 6.01 45.85 5.39
C ARG A 22 6.39 45.39 6.80
N ALA A 23 5.84 44.25 7.17
CA ALA A 23 6.42 43.36 8.17
C ALA A 23 6.39 41.93 7.59
N GLU A 24 6.89 41.79 6.36
CA GLU A 24 7.29 40.50 5.82
C GLU A 24 8.73 40.26 6.23
N ALA A 25 8.94 39.22 7.03
CA ALA A 25 10.22 38.51 7.06
C ALA A 25 10.02 37.14 7.74
N SER A 26 9.53 36.18 6.96
CA SER A 26 9.99 34.80 7.08
C SER A 26 11.52 34.84 6.87
N HIS A 27 12.30 34.63 7.92
CA HIS A 27 13.73 34.89 7.89
C HIS A 27 14.49 33.69 7.31
N PHE A 28 14.66 33.64 5.98
CA PHE A 28 15.35 32.58 5.25
C PHE A 28 16.76 32.32 5.78
N ARG A 29 17.10 31.04 6.00
CA ARG A 29 18.41 30.60 6.51
C ARG A 29 19.12 29.62 5.59
N TYR A 30 18.39 28.79 4.85
CA TYR A 30 18.95 27.76 3.98
C TYR A 30 18.11 27.53 2.75
N GLY A 31 18.76 27.19 1.64
CA GLY A 31 18.07 26.66 0.47
C GLY A 31 18.97 25.87 -0.46
N ASN A 32 18.44 24.77 -1.00
CA ASN A 32 19.09 23.90 -1.97
C ASN A 32 18.04 23.27 -2.89
N ILE A 33 18.41 23.07 -4.16
CA ILE A 33 17.61 22.33 -5.15
C ILE A 33 18.51 21.24 -5.73
N THR A 34 18.09 19.99 -5.57
CA THR A 34 18.69 18.83 -6.24
C THR A 34 17.69 18.23 -7.21
N TYR A 35 18.20 17.51 -8.21
CA TYR A 35 17.33 16.79 -9.13
C TYR A 35 17.92 15.44 -9.49
N THR A 36 17.03 14.51 -9.78
CA THR A 36 17.30 13.18 -10.32
C THR A 36 16.49 12.96 -11.58
N VAL A 37 17.03 12.17 -12.50
CA VAL A 37 16.28 11.64 -13.65
C VAL A 37 16.02 10.18 -13.31
N PRO A 38 14.82 9.82 -12.83
CA PRO A 38 14.53 8.48 -12.31
C PRO A 38 14.80 7.41 -13.37
N ASP A 39 14.22 7.59 -14.57
CA ASP A 39 14.49 6.75 -15.72
C ASP A 39 15.22 7.53 -16.83
N PRO A 40 16.57 7.55 -16.81
CA PRO A 40 17.36 8.24 -17.83
C PRO A 40 17.37 7.52 -19.19
N VAL A 41 16.76 6.34 -19.30
CA VAL A 41 16.75 5.52 -20.52
C VAL A 41 15.42 5.66 -21.25
N ASN A 42 14.29 5.36 -20.61
CA ASN A 42 12.98 5.37 -21.27
C ASN A 42 12.21 6.68 -21.03
N ALA A 43 12.38 7.35 -19.89
CA ALA A 43 11.76 8.64 -19.57
C ALA A 43 12.76 9.80 -19.29
N PRO A 44 13.73 10.08 -20.18
CA PRO A 44 14.84 11.00 -19.92
C PRO A 44 14.46 12.49 -19.76
N LEU A 45 13.18 12.82 -19.92
CA LEU A 45 12.63 14.18 -19.79
C LEU A 45 11.84 14.38 -18.50
N THR A 46 11.54 13.31 -17.77
CA THR A 46 10.88 13.34 -16.47
C THR A 46 11.95 13.48 -15.39
N VAL A 47 11.80 14.52 -14.55
CA VAL A 47 12.81 14.90 -13.56
C VAL A 47 12.15 15.06 -12.21
N ARG A 48 12.66 14.34 -11.21
CA ARG A 48 12.29 14.52 -9.79
C ARG A 48 13.17 15.60 -9.18
N PHE A 49 12.58 16.53 -8.46
CA PHE A 49 13.22 17.64 -7.78
C PHE A 49 13.04 17.53 -6.27
N ASP A 50 14.13 17.68 -5.52
CA ASP A 50 14.07 17.85 -4.08
C ASP A 50 14.44 19.28 -3.73
N VAL A 51 13.54 19.95 -3.04
CA VAL A 51 13.72 21.34 -2.62
C VAL A 51 13.81 21.35 -1.10
N THR A 52 14.98 21.71 -0.58
CA THR A 52 15.20 21.79 0.87
C THR A 52 15.38 23.25 1.28
N VAL A 53 14.61 23.71 2.26
CA VAL A 53 14.65 25.08 2.79
C VAL A 53 14.78 25.07 4.31
N ALA A 54 15.28 26.16 4.90
CA ALA A 54 15.21 26.34 6.34
C ALA A 54 14.80 27.75 6.74
N TRP A 55 13.90 27.80 7.71
CA TRP A 55 13.24 28.99 8.22
C TRP A 55 13.35 29.06 9.73
N ARG A 56 13.13 30.23 10.31
CA ARG A 56 13.05 30.37 11.76
C ARG A 56 11.75 29.75 12.28
N GLU A 57 11.81 28.98 13.36
CA GLU A 57 10.69 28.19 13.88
C GLU A 57 9.52 29.03 14.42
N ASP A 58 9.78 30.15 15.10
CA ASP A 58 8.75 30.96 15.78
C ASP A 58 7.89 31.85 14.86
N TYR A 59 7.76 31.49 13.58
CA TYR A 59 6.99 32.25 12.60
C TYR A 59 5.92 31.37 11.93
N PRO A 60 4.62 31.67 12.13
CA PRO A 60 3.50 30.83 11.68
C PRO A 60 3.21 30.90 10.17
N PHE A 61 4.01 31.63 9.39
CA PHE A 61 3.91 31.67 7.93
C PHE A 61 5.24 31.23 7.34
N ILE A 62 5.46 29.92 7.34
CA ILE A 62 6.52 29.32 6.54
C ILE A 62 6.23 29.70 5.08
N ASP A 63 7.23 30.25 4.40
CA ASP A 63 7.05 30.74 3.04
C ASP A 63 7.04 29.53 2.10
N SER A 64 5.86 29.17 1.60
CA SER A 64 5.66 28.17 0.57
C SER A 64 6.51 28.53 -0.65
N THR A 65 7.32 27.61 -1.16
CA THR A 65 8.19 27.88 -2.30
C THR A 65 7.53 27.49 -3.61
N THR A 66 7.40 28.48 -4.51
CA THR A 66 7.07 28.25 -5.92
C THR A 66 8.36 28.02 -6.73
N LEU A 67 8.60 26.77 -7.07
CA LEU A 67 9.67 26.30 -7.94
C LEU A 67 9.32 26.57 -9.41
N ASN A 68 10.16 27.37 -10.08
CA ASN A 68 10.02 27.67 -11.50
C ASN A 68 10.92 26.72 -12.29
N PHE A 69 10.37 25.92 -13.20
CA PHE A 69 11.12 24.87 -13.93
C PHE A 69 11.99 25.38 -15.08
N GLY A 70 11.83 26.66 -15.45
CA GLY A 70 12.68 27.34 -16.43
C GLY A 70 12.25 27.17 -17.89
N ASP A 71 11.12 26.52 -18.15
CA ASP A 71 10.44 26.39 -19.45
C ASP A 71 9.15 27.21 -19.55
N GLY A 72 8.74 27.85 -18.45
CA GLY A 72 7.52 28.65 -18.36
C GLY A 72 6.48 28.07 -17.41
N GLN A 73 6.70 26.84 -16.91
CA GLN A 73 5.88 26.21 -15.88
C GLN A 73 6.52 26.34 -14.49
N SER A 74 5.68 26.17 -13.46
CA SER A 74 6.04 26.18 -12.04
C SER A 74 5.11 25.26 -11.27
N ASN A 75 5.56 24.73 -10.14
CA ASN A 75 4.67 24.02 -9.21
C ASN A 75 3.81 25.01 -8.39
N PRO A 76 2.72 24.54 -7.76
CA PRO A 76 2.04 25.29 -6.71
C PRO A 76 2.98 25.65 -5.55
N PRO A 77 2.67 26.68 -4.75
CA PRO A 77 3.44 26.99 -3.56
C PRO A 77 3.36 25.83 -2.55
N ASN A 78 4.51 25.23 -2.20
CA ASN A 78 4.57 24.09 -1.28
C ASN A 78 5.49 24.40 -0.08
N ALA A 79 5.07 24.05 1.15
CA ALA A 79 5.83 24.29 2.39
C ALA A 79 6.80 23.14 2.74
N GLY A 80 6.49 21.92 2.31
CA GLY A 80 7.25 20.69 2.55
C GLY A 80 7.22 20.18 3.99
N ALA A 81 7.46 18.87 4.12
CA ALA A 81 7.58 18.17 5.39
C ALA A 81 8.84 18.60 6.17
N THR A 82 8.76 18.60 7.50
CA THR A 82 9.89 18.95 8.37
C THR A 82 10.87 17.77 8.49
N ILE A 83 12.09 17.94 7.98
CA ILE A 83 13.14 16.89 7.97
C ILE A 83 14.25 17.11 9.01
N GLY A 84 14.00 18.01 9.98
CA GLY A 84 14.89 18.26 11.10
C GLY A 84 14.93 19.71 11.55
N THR A 85 15.65 19.94 12.65
CA THR A 85 15.73 21.25 13.30
C THR A 85 17.18 21.61 13.64
N GLY A 86 17.41 22.88 13.98
CA GLY A 86 18.69 23.29 14.55
C GLY A 86 18.62 24.61 15.28
N THR A 87 19.72 24.97 15.96
CA THR A 87 19.81 26.20 16.76
C THR A 87 21.01 27.04 16.40
N ASP A 88 20.87 28.37 16.48
CA ASP A 88 22.03 29.28 16.48
C ASP A 88 22.74 29.35 17.85
N ALA A 89 23.85 30.09 17.92
CA ALA A 89 24.61 30.27 19.16
C ALA A 89 23.83 31.00 20.27
N ALA A 90 22.76 31.73 19.93
CA ALA A 90 21.87 32.36 20.89
C ALA A 90 20.78 31.38 21.39
N GLY A 91 20.68 30.19 20.80
CA GLY A 91 19.68 29.18 21.13
C GLY A 91 18.34 29.40 20.45
N LEU A 92 18.28 30.20 19.36
CA LEU A 92 17.06 30.33 18.56
C LEU A 92 16.98 29.19 17.55
N GLU A 93 15.81 28.56 17.50
CA GLU A 93 15.53 27.40 16.67
C GLU A 93 15.17 27.78 15.22
N TYR A 94 15.42 26.83 14.32
CA TYR A 94 15.05 26.86 12.92
C TYR A 94 14.60 25.46 12.48
N LEU A 95 13.62 25.43 11.59
CA LEU A 95 13.11 24.22 10.96
C LEU A 95 13.76 24.06 9.60
N VAL A 96 14.03 22.82 9.22
CA VAL A 96 14.47 22.43 7.88
C VAL A 96 13.35 21.63 7.26
N GLN A 97 12.88 22.04 6.09
CA GLN A 97 11.80 21.38 5.38
C GLN A 97 12.25 20.93 4.01
N ARG A 98 11.58 19.89 3.52
CA ARG A 98 11.75 19.36 2.18
C ARG A 98 10.41 19.01 1.59
N TYR A 99 10.25 19.29 0.31
CA TYR A 99 9.25 18.62 -0.52
C TYR A 99 9.93 18.11 -1.79
N THR A 100 9.26 17.16 -2.39
CA THR A 100 9.64 16.56 -3.67
C THR A 100 8.57 16.92 -4.70
N THR A 101 8.96 17.11 -5.95
CA THR A 101 8.02 17.35 -7.06
C THR A 101 8.62 16.85 -8.36
N THR A 102 7.79 16.31 -9.24
CA THR A 102 8.22 15.81 -10.55
C THR A 102 7.81 16.78 -11.65
N HIS A 103 8.65 16.92 -12.69
CA HIS A 103 8.33 17.73 -13.86
C HIS A 103 8.84 17.09 -15.14
N LYS A 104 7.99 17.07 -16.17
CA LYS A 104 8.29 16.51 -17.48
C LYS A 104 8.55 17.62 -18.50
N TYR A 105 9.79 17.72 -18.99
CA TYR A 105 10.15 18.71 -20.00
C TYR A 105 9.63 18.34 -21.39
N ALA A 106 9.01 19.29 -22.10
CA ALA A 106 8.49 19.05 -23.45
C ALA A 106 9.57 18.78 -24.52
N SER A 107 10.85 19.08 -24.24
CA SER A 107 11.94 18.85 -25.19
C SER A 107 13.29 18.66 -24.50
N PRO A 108 14.24 17.90 -25.10
CA PRO A 108 15.59 17.81 -24.59
C PRO A 108 16.28 19.17 -24.55
N GLY A 109 16.87 19.51 -23.40
CA GLY A 109 17.41 20.85 -23.20
C GLY A 109 18.18 21.01 -21.89
N VAL A 110 18.67 22.23 -21.70
CA VAL A 110 19.28 22.65 -20.44
C VAL A 110 18.45 23.77 -19.85
N TYR A 111 17.88 23.53 -18.69
CA TYR A 111 16.93 24.40 -18.02
C TYR A 111 17.52 24.96 -16.73
N THR A 112 17.00 26.10 -16.27
CA THR A 112 17.38 26.70 -14.99
C THR A 112 16.17 26.71 -14.11
N VAL A 113 16.20 25.86 -13.09
CA VAL A 113 15.14 25.72 -12.10
C VAL A 113 15.47 26.62 -10.92
N TRP A 114 14.50 27.35 -10.39
CA TRP A 114 14.77 28.30 -9.32
C TRP A 114 13.52 28.67 -8.51
N PHE A 115 13.73 29.06 -7.27
CA PHE A 115 12.74 29.82 -6.49
C PHE A 115 13.41 31.06 -5.89
N THR A 116 12.59 32.06 -5.57
CA THR A 116 13.06 33.33 -4.99
C THR A 116 12.03 33.82 -4.00
N SER A 117 12.47 34.44 -2.92
CA SER A 117 11.59 35.20 -2.05
C SER A 117 12.35 36.33 -1.36
N CYS A 118 11.63 37.09 -0.55
CA CYS A 118 12.17 38.07 0.37
C CYS A 118 11.71 37.72 1.80
N CYS A 119 12.56 37.69 2.83
CA CYS A 119 13.92 38.24 2.94
C CYS A 119 14.84 37.31 3.74
N ARG A 120 16.16 37.43 3.52
CA ARG A 120 17.15 36.90 4.47
C ARG A 120 17.11 37.65 5.80
N THR A 121 17.67 37.04 6.84
CA THR A 121 17.64 37.59 8.21
C THR A 121 18.31 38.96 8.34
N SER A 122 17.66 39.92 9.01
CA SER A 122 18.14 41.32 9.10
C SER A 122 19.51 41.48 9.78
N ASN A 123 19.90 40.51 10.60
CA ASN A 123 21.13 40.57 11.38
C ASN A 123 22.39 40.17 10.58
N LEU A 124 22.23 39.74 9.33
CA LEU A 124 23.34 39.37 8.46
C LEU A 124 24.19 40.59 8.08
N ILE A 125 25.51 40.44 8.17
CA ILE A 125 26.47 41.52 7.91
C ILE A 125 26.56 41.88 6.43
N ASN A 126 26.42 40.90 5.52
CA ASN A 126 26.58 41.08 4.08
C ASN A 126 25.28 40.98 3.27
N ALA A 127 24.17 40.53 3.88
CA ALA A 127 22.94 40.25 3.18
C ALA A 127 21.66 40.49 4.02
N GLY A 128 21.74 41.38 5.02
CA GLY A 128 20.62 41.66 5.90
C GLY A 128 19.46 42.28 5.13
N ASP A 129 18.26 41.68 5.25
CA ASP A 129 17.04 42.06 4.53
C ASP A 129 17.12 41.92 3.00
N ASP A 130 18.18 41.32 2.46
CA ASP A 130 18.29 41.08 1.02
C ASP A 130 17.30 39.97 0.60
N SER A 131 16.71 40.10 -0.60
CA SER A 131 16.05 38.98 -1.27
C SER A 131 17.05 37.85 -1.53
N PHE A 132 16.55 36.63 -1.69
CA PHE A 132 17.38 35.47 -2.02
C PHE A 132 16.85 34.75 -3.26
N ARG A 133 17.74 34.02 -3.92
CA ARG A 133 17.39 33.12 -5.02
C ARG A 133 18.20 31.86 -4.87
N VAL A 134 17.53 30.73 -5.05
CA VAL A 134 18.14 29.40 -5.06
C VAL A 134 17.87 28.83 -6.44
N GLU A 135 18.89 28.31 -7.11
CA GLU A 135 18.75 27.81 -8.48
C GLU A 135 19.60 26.56 -8.74
N ALA A 136 19.06 25.67 -9.57
CA ALA A 136 19.76 24.53 -10.15
C ALA A 136 19.78 24.65 -11.68
N ARG A 137 20.79 24.04 -12.31
CA ARG A 137 20.86 23.90 -13.77
C ARG A 137 20.66 22.45 -14.13
N VAL A 138 19.54 22.17 -14.79
CA VAL A 138 19.06 20.84 -15.16
C VAL A 138 19.50 20.54 -16.59
N ASP A 139 20.10 19.38 -16.81
CA ASP A 139 20.49 18.89 -18.13
C ASP A 139 19.75 17.59 -18.45
N VAL A 140 18.75 17.69 -19.35
CA VAL A 140 17.93 16.59 -19.87
C VAL A 140 18.14 16.40 -21.37
N THR A 141 19.37 16.61 -21.84
CA THR A 141 19.72 16.47 -23.28
C THR A 141 19.84 15.02 -23.77
N GLY A 142 19.49 14.01 -22.95
CA GLY A 142 19.64 12.59 -23.28
C GLY A 142 21.10 12.10 -23.25
N ASN A 143 21.96 12.77 -22.49
CA ASN A 143 23.41 12.48 -22.44
C ASN A 143 23.81 11.47 -21.34
N GLY A 144 22.84 10.75 -20.75
CA GLY A 144 23.08 9.85 -19.61
C GLY A 144 23.31 10.58 -18.28
N LYS A 145 22.87 11.84 -18.17
CA LYS A 145 22.93 12.60 -16.92
C LYS A 145 21.87 12.08 -15.95
N LYS A 146 22.28 11.74 -14.73
CA LYS A 146 21.41 11.22 -13.67
C LYS A 146 20.96 12.29 -12.66
N GLY A 147 21.67 13.42 -12.60
CA GLY A 147 21.36 14.51 -11.66
C GLY A 147 22.42 15.62 -11.62
N ASN A 148 22.25 16.57 -10.69
CA ASN A 148 23.25 17.58 -10.32
C ASN A 148 24.06 17.17 -9.07
N PRO A 149 25.13 17.90 -8.72
CA PRO A 149 25.85 17.66 -7.47
C PRO A 149 24.95 17.84 -6.23
N VAL A 150 24.98 16.87 -5.33
CA VAL A 150 24.19 16.83 -4.09
C VAL A 150 25.08 17.13 -2.90
N SER A 151 24.59 17.93 -1.95
CA SER A 151 25.29 18.30 -0.71
C SER A 151 24.30 18.49 0.43
N ALA A 152 24.76 18.19 1.64
CA ALA A 152 24.02 18.37 2.88
C ALA A 152 24.85 19.19 3.86
N VAL A 153 24.35 20.32 4.32
CA VAL A 153 24.97 21.06 5.43
C VAL A 153 23.89 21.68 6.30
N PRO A 154 24.18 21.96 7.59
CA PRO A 154 23.24 22.67 8.43
C PRO A 154 22.97 24.08 7.89
N ALA A 155 21.77 24.60 8.14
CA ALA A 155 21.41 25.97 7.78
C ALA A 155 22.35 27.03 8.38
N ILE A 156 22.93 26.74 9.55
CA ILE A 156 23.89 27.62 10.23
C ILE A 156 25.17 26.85 10.55
N ILE A 157 26.28 27.31 9.99
CA ILE A 157 27.61 26.75 10.24
C ILE A 157 28.41 27.71 11.12
N GLN A 158 28.85 27.22 12.29
CA GLN A 158 29.56 28.05 13.26
C GLN A 158 31.08 27.99 13.09
N LEU A 159 31.72 29.16 13.20
CA LEU A 159 33.16 29.35 13.08
C LEU A 159 33.73 30.07 14.30
N GLN A 160 34.75 29.49 14.94
CA GLN A 160 35.43 30.17 16.03
C GLN A 160 36.18 31.42 15.52
N THR A 161 36.02 32.53 16.23
CA THR A 161 36.77 33.78 15.99
C THR A 161 38.28 33.65 16.28
N GLY A 162 39.08 34.55 15.70
CA GLY A 162 40.48 34.72 16.09
C GLY A 162 41.51 33.85 15.36
N GLY A 163 41.20 33.30 14.19
CA GLY A 163 42.19 32.57 13.39
C GLY A 163 41.69 32.12 12.03
N VAL A 164 42.49 31.30 11.34
CA VAL A 164 42.06 30.65 10.10
C VAL A 164 41.20 29.44 10.44
N ARG A 165 40.04 29.32 9.79
CA ARG A 165 39.08 28.22 9.92
C ARG A 165 38.76 27.63 8.57
N THR A 166 38.31 26.38 8.58
CA THR A 166 37.92 25.63 7.38
C THR A 166 36.53 25.03 7.57
N ILE A 167 35.70 25.11 6.54
CA ILE A 167 34.38 24.46 6.46
C ILE A 167 34.45 23.44 5.32
N GLN A 168 33.95 22.22 5.56
CA GLN A 168 33.80 21.20 4.52
C GLN A 168 32.35 21.20 4.04
N ILE A 169 32.13 21.27 2.73
CA ILE A 169 30.82 21.11 2.10
C ILE A 169 30.93 19.83 1.27
N PRO A 170 30.63 18.66 1.84
CA PRO A 170 30.70 17.40 1.10
C PRO A 170 29.71 17.43 -0.05
N ALA A 171 30.15 17.01 -1.23
CA ALA A 171 29.29 16.96 -2.40
C ALA A 171 29.71 15.87 -3.37
N VAL A 172 28.72 15.19 -3.95
CA VAL A 172 28.90 14.16 -4.98
C VAL A 172 27.98 14.40 -6.15
N ASP A 173 28.44 14.01 -7.34
CA ASP A 173 27.61 13.98 -8.53
C ASP A 173 27.09 12.54 -8.74
N PRO A 174 25.80 12.33 -9.03
CA PRO A 174 25.22 10.99 -9.20
C PRO A 174 25.85 10.16 -10.32
N ASN A 175 26.53 10.82 -11.27
CA ASN A 175 27.31 10.13 -12.32
C ASN A 175 28.77 9.88 -11.92
N GLY A 176 29.16 10.09 -10.65
CA GLY A 176 30.53 9.94 -10.16
C GLY A 176 31.51 11.00 -10.70
N LEU A 177 31.01 12.14 -11.20
CA LEU A 177 31.83 13.18 -11.81
C LEU A 177 32.50 14.09 -10.75
N PRO A 178 33.70 14.64 -11.03
CA PRO A 178 34.33 15.61 -10.14
C PRO A 178 33.49 16.87 -9.95
N VAL A 179 33.27 17.26 -8.69
CA VAL A 179 32.57 18.50 -8.34
C VAL A 179 33.54 19.68 -8.32
N SER A 180 33.18 20.76 -9.01
CA SER A 180 33.89 22.04 -8.97
C SER A 180 33.08 23.06 -8.17
N CYS A 181 33.79 23.97 -7.47
CA CYS A 181 33.17 24.83 -6.47
C CYS A 181 33.55 26.30 -6.66
N ARG A 182 32.56 27.17 -6.51
CA ARG A 182 32.74 28.64 -6.46
C ARG A 182 31.68 29.27 -5.57
N PHE A 183 31.93 30.50 -5.13
CA PHE A 183 30.84 31.30 -4.57
C PHE A 183 29.85 31.68 -5.67
N GLY A 184 28.56 31.78 -5.30
CA GLY A 184 27.53 32.33 -6.16
C GLY A 184 27.88 33.76 -6.59
N ASN A 185 27.33 34.21 -7.70
CA ASN A 185 27.39 35.62 -8.08
C ASN A 185 26.12 36.36 -7.64
N GLN A 186 26.09 37.68 -7.82
CA GLN A 186 24.96 38.50 -7.37
C GLN A 186 23.62 38.13 -8.05
N ALA A 187 23.64 37.68 -9.31
CA ALA A 187 22.41 37.27 -10.00
C ALA A 187 21.88 35.91 -9.53
N GLU A 188 22.76 35.05 -9.04
CA GLU A 188 22.42 33.71 -8.52
C GLU A 188 21.94 33.81 -7.06
N SER A 189 22.61 34.63 -6.24
CA SER A 189 22.36 34.71 -4.79
C SER A 189 21.47 35.86 -4.35
N MET A 190 21.37 36.92 -5.16
CA MET A 190 20.77 38.21 -4.77
C MET A 190 21.44 38.91 -3.57
N ILE A 191 22.62 38.47 -3.12
CA ILE A 191 23.37 39.13 -2.05
C ILE A 191 23.94 40.47 -2.57
N LEU A 192 23.56 41.58 -1.94
CA LEU A 192 23.96 42.93 -2.36
C LEU A 192 25.27 43.39 -1.73
N GLY A 193 25.65 42.84 -0.57
CA GLY A 193 26.92 43.11 0.09
C GLY A 193 28.11 42.31 -0.47
N PRO A 194 29.26 42.30 0.24
CA PRO A 194 30.42 41.51 -0.16
C PRO A 194 30.09 40.02 -0.21
N HIS A 195 30.22 39.43 -1.40
CA HIS A 195 30.08 38.00 -1.66
C HIS A 195 31.20 37.59 -2.64
N PRO A 196 32.29 36.93 -2.19
CA PRO A 196 32.44 36.24 -0.90
C PRO A 196 32.47 37.18 0.31
N PRO A 197 32.00 36.72 1.49
CA PRO A 197 31.94 37.55 2.68
C PRO A 197 33.33 37.98 3.16
N THR A 198 33.35 39.16 3.79
CA THR A 198 34.58 39.78 4.29
C THR A 198 34.43 40.18 5.76
N VAL A 199 35.48 39.98 6.55
CA VAL A 199 35.51 40.44 7.95
C VAL A 199 35.70 41.96 7.95
N PRO A 200 34.73 42.77 8.42
CA PRO A 200 34.80 44.23 8.27
C PRO A 200 36.04 44.87 8.91
N ALA A 201 36.52 44.31 10.02
CA ALA A 201 37.64 44.86 10.77
C ALA A 201 39.01 44.68 10.08
N THR A 202 39.18 43.61 9.29
CA THR A 202 40.47 43.23 8.71
C THR A 202 40.47 43.18 7.19
N GLY A 203 39.29 43.15 6.56
CA GLY A 203 39.13 42.92 5.12
C GLY A 203 39.45 41.49 4.69
N ALA A 204 39.53 40.55 5.62
CA ALA A 204 39.81 39.15 5.31
C ALA A 204 38.63 38.52 4.56
N VAL A 205 38.89 38.04 3.33
CA VAL A 205 37.90 37.46 2.42
C VAL A 205 37.88 35.93 2.56
N ALA A 206 36.71 35.31 2.51
CA ALA A 206 36.57 33.86 2.42
C ALA A 206 37.04 33.35 1.04
N THR A 207 37.68 32.19 1.01
CA THR A 207 38.11 31.51 -0.23
C THR A 207 37.55 30.11 -0.29
N ILE A 208 37.26 29.60 -1.49
CA ILE A 208 36.73 28.25 -1.71
C ILE A 208 37.60 27.48 -2.71
N ALA A 209 37.75 26.18 -2.50
CA ALA A 209 38.43 25.26 -3.41
C ALA A 209 37.74 23.89 -3.39
N PRO A 210 37.88 23.06 -4.45
CA PRO A 210 37.43 21.67 -4.42
C PRO A 210 38.18 20.83 -3.37
N SER A 211 37.50 19.84 -2.82
CA SER A 211 38.03 18.83 -1.88
C SER A 211 37.89 17.44 -2.50
N VAL A 212 38.84 16.55 -2.18
CA VAL A 212 38.85 15.14 -2.61
C VAL A 212 38.58 14.17 -1.46
N SER A 213 38.61 14.64 -0.21
CA SER A 213 38.42 13.80 0.99
C SER A 213 37.91 14.65 2.16
N PRO A 214 36.59 14.66 2.43
CA PRO A 214 35.53 14.10 1.56
C PRO A 214 35.45 14.86 0.22
N PRO A 215 34.97 14.22 -0.87
CA PRO A 215 34.66 14.89 -2.12
C PRO A 215 33.73 16.10 -1.89
N GLY A 216 33.93 17.20 -2.60
CA GLY A 216 33.08 18.39 -2.51
C GLY A 216 33.87 19.69 -2.48
N CYS A 217 33.55 20.59 -1.55
CA CYS A 217 34.17 21.92 -1.44
C CYS A 217 34.77 22.17 -0.04
N VAL A 218 35.86 22.93 0.01
CA VAL A 218 36.42 23.46 1.26
C VAL A 218 36.46 24.98 1.22
N ILE A 219 35.84 25.61 2.21
CA ILE A 219 35.92 27.06 2.42
C ILE A 219 36.98 27.32 3.49
N THR A 220 37.91 28.23 3.22
CA THR A 220 38.92 28.71 4.18
C THR A 220 38.69 30.19 4.46
N TRP A 221 38.64 30.57 5.74
CA TRP A 221 38.41 31.95 6.13
C TRP A 221 39.21 32.36 7.38
N ASN A 222 39.85 33.53 7.33
CA ASN A 222 40.53 34.11 8.48
C ASN A 222 39.56 35.01 9.27
N THR A 223 39.06 34.49 10.39
CA THR A 223 38.10 35.13 11.28
C THR A 223 38.74 36.11 12.27
N THR A 224 40.02 36.47 12.08
CA THR A 224 40.71 37.46 12.92
C THR A 224 40.02 38.82 12.81
N GLY A 225 39.63 39.39 13.95
CA GLY A 225 38.91 40.66 14.03
C GLY A 225 37.39 40.53 13.88
N GLY A 226 36.87 39.33 13.65
CA GLY A 226 35.44 39.03 13.78
C GLY A 226 34.98 39.06 15.24
N LEU A 227 33.70 39.35 15.45
CA LEU A 227 33.03 39.35 16.75
C LEU A 227 32.04 38.18 16.79
N ALA A 228 31.90 37.57 17.97
CA ALA A 228 30.90 36.52 18.14
C ALA A 228 29.47 37.05 17.97
N GLY A 229 28.59 36.24 17.40
CA GLY A 229 27.22 36.60 16.98
C GLY A 229 27.14 37.31 15.63
N GLN A 230 28.26 37.58 14.95
CA GLN A 230 28.22 38.06 13.57
C GLN A 230 27.82 36.92 12.64
N GLN A 231 26.77 37.15 11.84
CA GLN A 231 26.26 36.19 10.87
C GLN A 231 26.48 36.70 9.43
N TYR A 232 26.75 35.79 8.50
CA TYR A 232 27.00 36.09 7.09
C TYR A 232 26.32 35.07 6.18
N ALA A 233 25.64 35.52 5.13
CA ALA A 233 25.11 34.64 4.10
C ALA A 233 26.21 34.18 3.15
N MET A 234 26.19 32.89 2.81
CA MET A 234 27.06 32.27 1.82
C MET A 234 26.22 31.42 0.87
N GLN A 235 26.32 31.68 -0.43
CA GLN A 235 25.89 30.76 -1.47
C GLN A 235 27.10 30.11 -2.14
N VAL A 236 27.09 28.78 -2.19
CA VAL A 236 28.11 27.98 -2.88
C VAL A 236 27.47 27.31 -4.09
N ALA A 237 28.03 27.55 -5.27
CA ALA A 237 27.66 26.84 -6.49
C ALA A 237 28.58 25.64 -6.69
N MET A 238 27.97 24.46 -6.83
CA MET A 238 28.60 23.18 -7.08
C MET A 238 28.25 22.75 -8.49
N GLU A 239 29.27 22.48 -9.31
CA GLU A 239 29.12 22.27 -10.74
C GLU A 239 29.82 20.96 -11.15
N SER A 240 29.14 20.14 -11.92
CA SER A 240 29.67 18.93 -12.59
C SER A 240 29.44 19.03 -14.09
N THR A 241 30.34 18.44 -14.89
CA THR A 241 30.24 18.53 -16.36
C THR A 241 30.31 17.15 -17.00
N LEU A 242 29.25 16.79 -17.74
CA LEU A 242 29.20 15.60 -18.58
C LEU A 242 29.10 16.04 -20.05
N ASN A 243 29.98 15.52 -20.91
CA ASN A 243 29.95 15.77 -22.36
C ASN A 243 29.90 17.25 -22.79
N GLY A 244 30.41 18.17 -21.96
CA GLY A 244 30.45 19.61 -22.23
C GLY A 244 29.25 20.40 -21.72
N ASN A 245 28.22 19.74 -21.18
CA ASN A 245 27.13 20.37 -20.46
C ASN A 245 27.39 20.35 -18.96
N THR A 246 27.11 21.46 -18.29
CA THR A 246 27.38 21.62 -16.86
C THR A 246 26.07 21.69 -16.09
N SER A 247 25.82 20.72 -15.23
CA SER A 247 24.76 20.76 -14.22
C SER A 247 25.25 21.54 -13.00
N LYS A 248 24.33 22.17 -12.28
CA LYS A 248 24.64 23.01 -11.12
C LYS A 248 23.63 22.79 -10.01
N ALA A 249 24.11 22.76 -8.78
CA ALA A 249 23.32 22.97 -7.57
C ALA A 249 23.91 24.14 -6.80
N VAL A 250 23.08 24.90 -6.09
CA VAL A 250 23.55 25.88 -5.12
C VAL A 250 23.11 25.51 -3.72
N VAL A 251 23.97 25.76 -2.74
CA VAL A 251 23.63 25.67 -1.31
C VAL A 251 23.78 27.07 -0.73
N ASP A 252 22.67 27.65 -0.31
CA ASP A 252 22.62 28.92 0.42
C ASP A 252 22.53 28.62 1.91
N PHE A 253 23.41 29.17 2.73
CA PHE A 253 23.44 28.94 4.18
C PHE A 253 24.05 30.13 4.93
N ILE A 254 23.89 30.14 6.24
CA ILE A 254 24.45 31.17 7.13
C ILE A 254 25.72 30.65 7.80
N THR A 255 26.72 31.51 7.91
CA THR A 255 27.86 31.29 8.82
C THR A 255 27.79 32.21 10.01
N GLU A 256 28.04 31.68 11.21
CA GLU A 256 27.99 32.42 12.46
C GLU A 256 29.34 32.38 13.18
N PHE A 257 29.78 33.52 13.71
CA PHE A 257 30.99 33.57 14.52
C PHE A 257 30.73 33.27 15.99
N VAL A 258 31.53 32.38 16.58
CA VAL A 258 31.45 31.98 17.99
C VAL A 258 32.78 32.19 18.73
N THR A 259 32.74 32.22 20.07
CA THR A 259 33.95 32.37 20.91
C THR A 259 34.56 31.02 21.28
N THR A 260 33.72 30.02 21.55
CA THR A 260 34.12 28.64 21.85
C THR A 260 34.49 27.90 20.57
N PRO A 261 35.47 26.99 20.59
CA PRO A 261 35.73 26.12 19.44
C PRO A 261 34.53 25.18 19.24
N PRO A 262 33.87 25.20 18.06
CA PRO A 262 32.81 24.24 17.77
C PRO A 262 33.31 22.79 17.87
N PRO A 263 32.44 21.82 18.20
CA PRO A 263 32.75 20.41 18.09
C PRO A 263 33.31 20.06 16.71
N SER A 264 34.24 19.11 16.65
CA SER A 264 34.71 18.52 15.39
C SER A 264 34.00 17.20 15.18
N CYS A 265 33.59 16.93 13.95
CA CYS A 265 33.01 15.64 13.58
C CYS A 265 33.93 14.91 12.60
N ALA A 266 34.17 13.63 12.84
CA ALA A 266 34.90 12.74 11.95
C ALA A 266 33.95 11.67 11.40
N GLY A 267 34.08 11.34 10.11
CA GLY A 267 33.24 10.33 9.46
C GLY A 267 32.43 10.84 8.27
N SER A 268 32.42 12.14 7.96
CA SER A 268 31.79 12.63 6.72
C SER A 268 32.35 11.92 5.49
N ASN A 269 31.46 11.39 4.65
CA ASN A 269 31.83 10.70 3.42
C ASN A 269 30.66 10.69 2.44
N ALA A 270 30.86 10.11 1.27
CA ALA A 270 29.78 9.86 0.33
C ALA A 270 29.83 8.43 -0.20
N PHE A 271 28.65 7.89 -0.50
CA PHE A 271 28.44 6.48 -0.81
C PHE A 271 27.53 6.33 -2.03
N THR A 272 27.65 5.19 -2.69
CA THR A 272 26.73 4.74 -3.73
C THR A 272 26.23 3.39 -3.27
N LEU A 273 24.91 3.23 -3.23
CA LEU A 273 24.19 2.06 -2.74
C LEU A 273 23.26 1.58 -3.85
N ASP A 274 23.00 0.28 -3.89
CA ASP A 274 21.89 -0.31 -4.64
C ASP A 274 20.64 -0.40 -3.71
N LEU A 275 19.44 -0.53 -4.28
CA LEU A 275 18.23 -0.81 -3.48
C LEU A 275 18.39 -2.13 -2.71
N GLY A 276 17.92 -2.15 -1.46
CA GLY A 276 18.05 -3.28 -0.52
C GLY A 276 19.44 -3.42 0.13
N ASP A 277 20.40 -2.54 -0.17
CA ASP A 277 21.73 -2.59 0.44
C ASP A 277 21.67 -2.28 1.95
N ASN A 278 22.05 -3.24 2.77
CA ASN A 278 22.27 -3.03 4.19
C ASN A 278 23.51 -2.17 4.46
N PHE A 279 23.33 -0.87 4.66
CA PHE A 279 24.40 0.09 4.86
C PHE A 279 24.59 0.48 6.33
N MET A 280 25.83 0.39 6.83
CA MET A 280 26.20 0.90 8.14
C MET A 280 27.45 1.77 8.10
N HIS A 281 27.40 2.94 8.76
CA HIS A 281 28.54 3.85 8.87
C HIS A 281 28.57 4.64 10.17
N SER A 282 29.74 4.74 10.80
CA SER A 282 29.88 5.47 12.07
C SER A 282 30.49 6.85 11.87
N VAL A 283 29.92 7.85 12.54
CA VAL A 283 30.50 9.18 12.73
C VAL A 283 30.87 9.41 14.20
N THR A 284 31.78 10.33 14.47
CA THR A 284 32.21 10.65 15.84
C THR A 284 32.37 12.15 16.06
N GLY A 285 31.58 12.69 16.99
CA GLY A 285 31.67 14.04 17.51
C GLY A 285 32.68 14.18 18.65
N THR A 286 33.56 15.18 18.56
CA THR A 286 34.55 15.52 19.59
C THR A 286 34.40 16.98 20.03
N ASN A 287 34.22 17.19 21.33
CA ASN A 287 34.08 18.52 21.92
C ASN A 287 35.45 19.19 22.04
N ASN A 288 35.65 20.27 21.27
CA ASN A 288 36.90 21.02 21.24
C ASN A 288 37.04 22.08 22.34
N ALA A 289 35.97 22.37 23.08
CA ALA A 289 35.99 23.29 24.23
C ALA A 289 36.52 22.60 25.52
N GLY A 290 36.59 21.26 25.52
CA GLY A 290 37.23 20.43 26.55
C GLY A 290 36.29 19.98 27.68
N GLY A 291 36.08 18.66 27.80
CA GLY A 291 35.32 18.00 28.86
C GLY A 291 33.83 18.36 28.89
N GLY A 292 32.95 17.40 28.61
CA GLY A 292 31.51 17.61 28.64
C GLY A 292 30.76 16.70 27.68
N ASN A 293 29.44 16.77 27.75
CA ASN A 293 28.56 16.04 26.85
C ASN A 293 28.36 16.81 25.53
N LEU A 294 27.98 16.08 24.51
CA LEU A 294 27.49 16.57 23.22
C LEU A 294 26.04 16.09 23.06
N LEU A 295 25.17 16.98 22.63
CA LEU A 295 23.85 16.65 22.09
C LEU A 295 24.01 16.33 20.61
N MET A 296 23.47 15.21 20.13
CA MET A 296 23.46 14.85 18.71
C MET A 296 22.05 15.08 18.15
N THR A 297 21.96 15.75 17.01
CA THR A 297 20.72 15.85 16.23
C THR A 297 21.00 15.53 14.76
N VAL A 298 19.97 15.16 14.02
CA VAL A 298 20.04 14.79 12.61
C VAL A 298 19.20 15.77 11.78
N ILE A 299 19.67 16.06 10.56
CA ILE A 299 18.94 16.78 9.51
C ILE A 299 19.03 15.92 8.25
N GLY A 300 17.93 15.36 7.79
CA GLY A 300 17.88 14.37 6.70
C GLY A 300 16.68 13.45 6.87
N ALA A 301 16.26 12.79 5.80
CA ALA A 301 15.00 12.05 5.71
C ALA A 301 15.20 10.55 5.41
N VAL A 302 16.38 9.99 5.70
CA VAL A 302 16.66 8.57 5.40
C VAL A 302 17.43 7.90 6.53
N GLY A 303 17.12 6.63 6.74
CA GLY A 303 17.80 5.74 7.68
C GLY A 303 17.78 6.20 9.13
N VAL A 304 18.37 5.37 10.00
CA VAL A 304 18.31 5.53 11.45
C VAL A 304 19.68 5.77 12.06
N THR A 305 19.71 6.45 13.20
CA THR A 305 20.95 6.66 13.96
C THR A 305 20.89 5.99 15.32
N SER A 306 21.97 5.31 15.70
CA SER A 306 22.15 4.72 17.03
C SER A 306 23.37 5.33 17.72
N PRO A 307 23.22 6.00 18.86
CA PRO A 307 21.96 6.36 19.54
C PRO A 307 21.10 7.35 18.73
N PRO A 308 19.78 7.44 18.98
CA PRO A 308 18.85 8.26 18.20
C PRO A 308 19.09 9.77 18.35
N THR A 309 18.56 10.54 17.41
CA THR A 309 18.57 12.02 17.43
C THR A 309 18.02 12.56 18.76
N GLY A 310 18.56 13.67 19.25
CA GLY A 310 18.24 14.22 20.58
C GLY A 310 19.04 13.59 21.73
N THR A 311 19.82 12.53 21.50
CA THR A 311 20.63 11.91 22.54
C THR A 311 21.78 12.80 22.98
N THR A 312 22.07 12.82 24.29
CA THR A 312 23.24 13.50 24.87
C THR A 312 24.24 12.51 25.47
N GLN A 313 25.48 12.50 25.00
CA GLN A 313 26.54 11.62 25.53
C GLN A 313 27.87 12.34 25.76
N ALA A 314 28.75 11.75 26.58
CA ALA A 314 30.08 12.28 26.83
C ALA A 314 30.93 12.27 25.56
N SER A 315 31.71 13.32 25.35
CA SER A 315 32.66 13.35 24.24
C SER A 315 33.88 12.44 24.49
N PRO A 316 34.38 11.67 23.48
CA PRO A 316 33.87 11.57 22.10
C PRO A 316 32.55 10.79 22.02
N PHE A 317 31.59 11.34 21.27
CA PHE A 317 30.27 10.76 21.05
C PHE A 317 30.28 10.08 19.67
N MET A 318 30.16 8.76 19.65
CA MET A 318 30.00 7.96 18.43
C MET A 318 28.52 7.78 18.11
N THR A 319 28.16 7.96 16.85
CA THR A 319 26.82 7.70 16.30
C THR A 319 27.00 6.77 15.10
N ASN A 320 26.31 5.64 15.13
CA ASN A 320 26.18 4.74 13.99
C ASN A 320 24.96 5.16 13.18
N PHE A 321 25.09 5.15 11.87
CA PHE A 321 24.00 5.33 10.93
C PHE A 321 23.78 4.01 10.20
N ASN A 322 22.52 3.57 10.16
CA ASN A 322 22.08 2.35 9.49
C ASN A 322 20.98 2.72 8.50
N TRP A 323 20.99 2.13 7.31
CA TRP A 323 19.96 2.36 6.31
C TRP A 323 19.94 1.21 5.30
N GLN A 324 18.74 0.80 4.90
CA GLN A 324 18.50 -0.12 3.81
C GLN A 324 17.54 0.58 2.84
N PRO A 325 18.03 1.11 1.69
CA PRO A 325 17.19 1.87 0.79
C PRO A 325 16.08 1.00 0.16
N GLY A 326 14.81 1.42 0.27
CA GLY A 326 13.63 0.74 -0.30
C GLY A 326 13.11 1.35 -1.61
N PRO A 327 12.06 0.78 -2.22
CA PRO A 327 11.35 1.38 -3.37
C PRO A 327 10.97 2.84 -3.09
N GLY A 328 11.03 3.72 -4.10
CA GLY A 328 10.74 5.15 -3.95
C GLY A 328 11.88 6.00 -3.35
N GLU A 329 12.87 5.38 -2.70
CA GLU A 329 14.08 6.04 -2.17
C GLU A 329 15.21 6.18 -3.20
N GLU A 330 14.97 5.85 -4.47
CA GLU A 330 15.98 5.97 -5.52
C GLU A 330 16.39 7.43 -5.76
N GLY A 331 17.65 7.60 -6.13
CA GLY A 331 18.20 8.90 -6.42
C GLY A 331 19.19 9.34 -5.36
N ASN A 332 19.02 10.54 -4.79
CA ASN A 332 20.02 11.08 -3.88
C ASN A 332 19.46 11.36 -2.51
N ALA A 333 20.02 10.69 -1.50
CA ALA A 333 19.71 10.97 -0.12
C ALA A 333 20.85 11.72 0.56
N ILE A 334 20.48 12.46 1.60
CA ILE A 334 21.44 13.20 2.42
C ILE A 334 21.12 13.08 3.90
N LEU A 335 22.18 12.99 4.70
CA LEU A 335 22.10 12.98 6.15
C LEU A 335 23.16 13.91 6.74
N THR A 336 22.74 14.84 7.59
CA THR A 336 23.65 15.72 8.33
C THR A 336 23.50 15.47 9.82
N ILE A 337 24.57 15.00 10.46
CA ILE A 337 24.62 14.75 11.89
C ILE A 337 25.30 15.92 12.58
N VAL A 338 24.59 16.60 13.48
CA VAL A 338 25.04 17.80 14.18
C VAL A 338 25.33 17.47 15.64
N TYR A 339 26.55 17.78 16.09
CA TYR A 339 26.96 17.70 17.48
C TYR A 339 27.03 19.09 18.10
N LYS A 340 26.29 19.29 19.18
CA LYS A 340 26.17 20.55 19.90
C LYS A 340 26.76 20.45 21.30
N ASP A 341 27.56 21.43 21.69
CA ASP A 341 28.08 21.54 23.06
C ASP A 341 27.14 22.34 23.99
N GLN A 342 27.47 22.36 25.28
CA GLN A 342 26.76 23.11 26.33
C GLN A 342 26.72 24.65 26.14
N ASN A 343 27.45 25.20 25.17
CA ASN A 343 27.46 26.62 24.82
C ASN A 343 26.69 26.90 23.52
N ASN A 344 25.91 25.93 23.03
CA ASN A 344 25.27 25.94 21.72
C ASN A 344 26.27 26.06 20.55
N ALA A 345 27.53 25.65 20.76
CA ALA A 345 28.50 25.56 19.68
C ALA A 345 28.29 24.25 18.92
N SER A 346 28.07 24.31 17.60
CA SER A 346 27.74 23.16 16.76
C SER A 346 28.81 22.84 15.71
N GLY A 347 29.11 21.55 15.56
CA GLY A 347 29.87 21.00 14.44
C GLY A 347 29.09 19.85 13.81
N TYR A 348 29.36 19.50 12.56
CA TYR A 348 28.56 18.52 11.83
C TYR A 348 29.42 17.55 11.02
N CYS A 349 28.87 16.36 10.79
CA CYS A 349 29.24 15.46 9.70
C CYS A 349 28.12 15.44 8.67
N SER A 350 28.47 15.22 7.41
CA SER A 350 27.48 14.98 6.35
C SER A 350 27.81 13.67 5.65
N LEU A 351 26.79 12.87 5.45
CA LEU A 351 26.77 11.69 4.60
C LEU A 351 25.91 12.01 3.38
N SER A 352 26.38 11.64 2.21
CA SER A 352 25.66 11.82 0.95
C SER A 352 25.61 10.50 0.22
N PHE A 353 24.44 10.16 -0.28
CA PHE A 353 24.16 8.87 -0.90
C PHE A 353 23.65 9.07 -2.30
N THR A 354 24.01 8.15 -3.19
CA THR A 354 23.34 7.97 -4.47
C THR A 354 22.84 6.53 -4.50
N VAL A 355 21.52 6.35 -4.40
CA VAL A 355 20.82 5.07 -4.53
C VAL A 355 20.56 4.86 -6.02
N LEU A 356 21.07 3.75 -6.54
CA LEU A 356 20.89 3.39 -7.94
C LEU A 356 19.54 2.69 -8.11
N PRO A 357 18.75 3.05 -9.15
CA PRO A 357 17.52 2.34 -9.45
C PRO A 357 17.85 0.89 -9.85
N CYS A 358 17.02 -0.04 -9.39
CA CYS A 358 17.13 -1.47 -9.69
C CYS A 358 15.84 -1.92 -10.40
N PRO A 359 15.84 -2.01 -11.74
CA PRO A 359 14.68 -2.49 -12.48
C PRO A 359 14.36 -3.93 -12.07
N GLY A 360 13.16 -4.15 -11.56
CA GLY A 360 12.73 -5.42 -10.99
C GLY A 360 13.29 -5.69 -9.59
N PHE A 361 13.54 -4.67 -8.77
CA PHE A 361 13.76 -4.89 -7.34
C PHE A 361 12.47 -5.43 -6.71
N ALA A 362 12.59 -6.35 -5.76
CA ALA A 362 11.48 -7.02 -5.05
C ALA A 362 10.54 -7.89 -5.93
N GLN A 363 10.61 -7.80 -7.25
CA GLN A 363 9.81 -8.61 -8.17
C GLN A 363 10.03 -10.13 -7.99
N PRO A 364 9.00 -10.97 -8.20
CA PRO A 364 9.11 -12.42 -8.05
C PRO A 364 10.06 -13.02 -9.08
N CYS A 365 10.83 -14.03 -8.65
CA CYS A 365 11.76 -14.76 -9.49
C CYS A 365 11.90 -16.20 -9.00
N THR A 366 12.31 -17.10 -9.91
CA THR A 366 12.52 -18.50 -9.56
C THR A 366 13.95 -18.96 -9.81
N ALA A 367 14.40 -19.92 -9.00
CA ALA A 367 15.67 -20.60 -9.18
C ALA A 367 15.50 -22.11 -9.00
N GLY A 368 16.12 -22.88 -9.88
CA GLY A 368 16.00 -24.34 -9.91
C GLY A 368 15.23 -24.81 -11.13
N VAL A 369 15.11 -26.13 -11.27
CA VAL A 369 14.39 -26.81 -12.35
C VAL A 369 13.65 -27.99 -11.73
N GLY A 370 12.45 -28.31 -12.22
CA GLY A 370 11.67 -29.44 -11.73
C GLY A 370 11.14 -29.23 -10.30
N GLY A 371 11.13 -30.29 -9.50
CA GLY A 371 10.71 -30.26 -8.09
C GLY A 371 11.67 -29.49 -7.15
N CYS A 372 12.72 -28.88 -7.71
CA CYS A 372 13.69 -28.07 -6.99
C CYS A 372 13.55 -26.57 -7.30
N GLN A 373 12.54 -26.19 -8.07
CA GLN A 373 12.22 -24.80 -8.31
C GLN A 373 11.74 -24.17 -7.00
N THR A 374 12.37 -23.05 -6.64
CA THR A 374 12.02 -22.23 -5.48
C THR A 374 11.74 -20.81 -5.98
N THR A 375 10.77 -20.14 -5.37
CA THR A 375 10.51 -18.71 -5.56
C THR A 375 11.41 -17.87 -4.65
N GLY A 376 11.53 -16.61 -4.99
CA GLY A 376 12.24 -15.57 -4.26
C GLY A 376 12.02 -14.25 -4.98
N THR A 377 12.71 -13.22 -4.54
CA THR A 377 12.60 -11.86 -5.07
C THR A 377 13.89 -11.43 -5.77
N THR A 378 13.80 -10.56 -6.76
CA THR A 378 14.97 -10.01 -7.43
C THR A 378 15.58 -8.85 -6.64
N TYR A 379 16.92 -8.85 -6.56
CA TYR A 379 17.71 -7.81 -5.94
C TYR A 379 18.89 -7.44 -6.84
N CYS A 380 19.47 -6.25 -6.66
CA CYS A 380 20.61 -5.83 -7.44
C CYS A 380 21.94 -6.06 -6.73
N GLU A 381 22.93 -6.55 -7.47
CA GLU A 381 24.35 -6.44 -7.10
C GLU A 381 25.09 -5.69 -8.23
N GLY A 382 25.20 -4.37 -8.09
CA GLY A 382 25.71 -3.47 -9.13
C GLY A 382 24.75 -3.33 -10.32
N ASN A 383 25.20 -3.70 -11.52
CA ASN A 383 24.38 -3.61 -12.74
C ASN A 383 23.62 -4.92 -13.06
N ASN A 384 23.70 -5.93 -12.20
CA ASN A 384 23.05 -7.22 -12.43
C ASN A 384 21.85 -7.36 -11.50
N VAL A 385 20.73 -7.78 -12.06
CA VAL A 385 19.57 -8.28 -11.31
C VAL A 385 19.83 -9.75 -10.98
N LEU A 386 19.77 -10.10 -9.70
CA LEU A 386 19.99 -11.43 -9.15
C LEU A 386 18.72 -11.88 -8.42
N CYS A 387 18.46 -13.18 -8.41
CA CYS A 387 17.32 -13.74 -7.68
C CYS A 387 17.77 -14.20 -6.28
N THR A 388 16.99 -13.91 -5.23
CA THR A 388 17.26 -14.43 -3.88
C THR A 388 17.00 -15.93 -3.78
N ALA A 389 16.17 -16.48 -4.66
CA ALA A 389 15.87 -17.90 -4.70
C ALA A 389 17.14 -18.75 -4.92
N MET A 390 17.30 -19.81 -4.13
CA MET A 390 18.36 -20.80 -4.30
C MET A 390 17.75 -22.16 -4.66
N PRO A 391 18.23 -22.83 -5.73
CA PRO A 391 17.67 -24.12 -6.14
C PRO A 391 17.58 -25.13 -4.98
N GLY A 392 16.43 -25.79 -4.86
CA GLY A 392 16.19 -26.85 -3.89
C GLY A 392 17.23 -27.98 -3.99
N ALA A 393 17.44 -28.69 -2.88
CA ALA A 393 18.43 -29.76 -2.85
C ALA A 393 17.97 -30.98 -3.69
N PRO A 394 18.81 -31.50 -4.60
CA PRO A 394 18.45 -32.63 -5.44
C PRO A 394 18.22 -33.89 -4.62
N GLN A 395 17.07 -34.51 -4.84
CA GLN A 395 16.70 -35.81 -4.31
C GLN A 395 16.97 -36.90 -5.37
N ALA A 396 16.69 -38.17 -5.06
CA ALA A 396 16.88 -39.24 -6.03
C ALA A 396 15.55 -39.48 -6.76
N GLU A 397 15.58 -39.65 -8.08
CA GLU A 397 14.40 -39.85 -8.92
C GLU A 397 13.41 -40.91 -8.39
N ILE A 398 12.14 -40.53 -8.44
CA ILE A 398 10.95 -41.33 -8.08
C ILE A 398 9.99 -41.23 -9.26
N CYS A 399 9.37 -42.35 -9.66
CA CYS A 399 8.46 -42.42 -10.81
C CYS A 399 7.11 -41.71 -10.53
N ASP A 400 7.11 -40.39 -10.54
CA ASP A 400 5.97 -39.53 -10.21
C ASP A 400 5.72 -38.40 -11.23
N GLY A 401 6.54 -38.28 -12.28
CA GLY A 401 6.41 -37.22 -13.28
C GLY A 401 7.05 -35.89 -12.85
N ILE A 402 7.83 -35.87 -11.77
CA ILE A 402 8.57 -34.70 -11.28
C ILE A 402 10.08 -34.94 -11.43
N ASP A 403 10.83 -33.93 -11.87
CA ASP A 403 12.31 -33.95 -11.85
C ASP A 403 12.78 -33.70 -10.41
N ASN A 404 13.09 -34.80 -9.71
CA ASN A 404 13.37 -34.81 -8.27
C ASN A 404 14.86 -34.52 -7.98
N ASP A 405 15.75 -34.77 -8.93
CA ASP A 405 17.20 -34.58 -8.83
C ASP A 405 17.71 -33.29 -9.50
N CYS A 406 16.79 -32.46 -9.98
CA CYS A 406 16.98 -31.14 -10.56
C CYS A 406 17.92 -31.10 -11.77
N ASN A 407 18.02 -32.20 -12.54
CA ASN A 407 18.96 -32.27 -13.67
C ASN A 407 18.36 -31.74 -14.99
N GLY A 408 17.09 -31.34 -14.98
CA GLY A 408 16.34 -30.87 -16.15
C GLY A 408 15.72 -32.00 -16.97
N MET A 409 15.64 -33.21 -16.43
CA MET A 409 14.98 -34.35 -17.04
C MET A 409 14.06 -35.00 -16.03
N THR A 410 12.80 -35.18 -16.38
CA THR A 410 11.84 -35.92 -15.56
C THR A 410 12.11 -37.43 -15.63
N ASP A 411 12.21 -38.10 -14.48
CA ASP A 411 12.25 -39.56 -14.34
C ASP A 411 13.38 -40.26 -15.13
N GLU A 412 14.58 -39.67 -15.17
CA GLU A 412 15.66 -40.25 -15.94
C GLU A 412 16.20 -41.55 -15.32
N GLY A 413 16.74 -42.42 -16.17
CA GLY A 413 17.33 -43.69 -15.71
C GLY A 413 16.31 -44.74 -15.24
N ASN A 414 15.00 -44.51 -15.44
CA ASN A 414 13.91 -45.45 -15.16
C ASN A 414 13.80 -45.77 -13.65
N PRO A 415 13.44 -44.77 -12.83
CA PRO A 415 13.37 -44.92 -11.38
C PRO A 415 12.36 -46.00 -10.99
N GLN A 416 12.67 -46.76 -9.93
CA GLN A 416 11.83 -47.84 -9.39
C GLN A 416 11.51 -49.02 -10.35
N ALA A 417 12.14 -49.08 -11.52
CA ALA A 417 12.01 -50.20 -12.46
C ALA A 417 12.77 -51.47 -12.02
N GLY A 418 12.33 -52.62 -12.54
CA GLY A 418 13.00 -53.90 -12.31
C GLY A 418 12.38 -54.80 -11.23
N ALA A 419 11.32 -54.35 -10.55
CA ALA A 419 10.59 -55.17 -9.58
C ALA A 419 9.63 -56.14 -10.29
N PRO A 420 9.49 -57.40 -9.83
CA PRO A 420 8.56 -58.36 -10.42
C PRO A 420 7.10 -57.94 -10.16
N CYS A 421 6.27 -57.94 -11.20
CA CYS A 421 4.86 -57.57 -11.14
C CYS A 421 3.99 -58.55 -11.97
N SER A 422 2.66 -58.47 -11.87
CA SER A 422 1.72 -59.41 -12.51
C SER A 422 0.87 -58.70 -13.57
N THR A 423 0.89 -59.17 -14.82
CA THR A 423 0.31 -58.49 -15.99
C THR A 423 -1.11 -58.91 -16.35
N GLY A 424 -1.63 -59.98 -15.76
CA GLY A 424 -3.00 -60.47 -16.01
C GLY A 424 -3.21 -61.24 -17.33
N LEU A 425 -2.17 -61.49 -18.14
CA LEU A 425 -2.25 -62.21 -19.42
C LEU A 425 -2.11 -63.76 -19.28
N PRO A 426 -2.67 -64.57 -20.21
CA PRO A 426 -2.59 -66.04 -20.17
C PRO A 426 -1.24 -66.60 -20.64
N GLY A 427 -0.92 -67.83 -20.22
CA GLY A 427 0.26 -68.58 -20.69
C GLY A 427 1.60 -68.05 -20.18
N ALA A 428 2.64 -68.14 -21.01
CA ALA A 428 4.00 -67.71 -20.69
C ALA A 428 4.10 -66.18 -20.43
N CYS A 429 3.08 -65.41 -20.81
CA CYS A 429 3.01 -63.96 -20.71
C CYS A 429 2.50 -63.41 -19.34
N SER A 430 2.26 -64.28 -18.35
CA SER A 430 1.67 -63.90 -17.04
C SER A 430 2.60 -63.17 -16.06
N GLN A 431 3.91 -63.16 -16.31
CA GLN A 431 4.92 -62.54 -15.45
C GLN A 431 5.49 -61.26 -16.08
N GLY A 432 5.59 -60.17 -15.32
CA GLY A 432 6.09 -58.87 -15.78
C GLY A 432 7.15 -58.25 -14.87
N THR A 433 7.72 -57.15 -15.34
CA THR A 433 8.69 -56.29 -14.64
C THR A 433 8.17 -54.86 -14.64
N SER A 434 8.29 -54.14 -13.51
CA SER A 434 7.94 -52.73 -13.43
C SER A 434 8.86 -51.88 -14.34
N ASP A 435 8.26 -50.90 -15.00
CA ASP A 435 8.86 -49.95 -15.93
C ASP A 435 8.20 -48.57 -15.74
N CYS A 436 8.91 -47.47 -15.92
CA CYS A 436 8.40 -46.10 -15.74
C CYS A 436 8.33 -45.32 -17.06
N PRO A 437 7.45 -45.68 -18.02
CA PRO A 437 7.26 -44.89 -19.22
C PRO A 437 6.35 -43.67 -18.94
N GLY A 438 6.92 -42.46 -19.04
CA GLY A 438 6.17 -41.20 -18.95
C GLY A 438 5.62 -40.90 -17.54
N GLY A 439 6.44 -41.09 -16.51
CA GLY A 439 6.12 -40.75 -15.11
C GLY A 439 5.10 -41.65 -14.42
N ILE A 440 4.71 -42.76 -15.06
CA ILE A 440 3.73 -43.70 -14.50
C ILE A 440 4.34 -45.10 -14.39
N LEU A 441 4.47 -45.59 -13.15
CA LEU A 441 4.99 -46.92 -12.88
C LEU A 441 4.05 -48.00 -13.41
N THR A 442 4.44 -48.60 -14.53
CA THR A 442 3.67 -49.57 -15.32
C THR A 442 4.27 -50.96 -15.22
N CYS A 443 3.44 -52.01 -15.25
CA CYS A 443 3.91 -53.40 -15.28
C CYS A 443 3.99 -53.94 -16.71
N ILE A 444 5.20 -54.15 -17.24
CA ILE A 444 5.41 -54.66 -18.60
C ILE A 444 5.64 -56.19 -18.59
N PRO A 445 4.92 -56.97 -19.43
CA PRO A 445 5.14 -58.41 -19.52
C PRO A 445 6.55 -58.76 -19.99
N THR A 446 7.19 -59.73 -19.33
CA THR A 446 8.53 -60.22 -19.70
C THR A 446 8.55 -60.97 -21.04
N ILE A 447 7.37 -61.38 -21.53
CA ILE A 447 7.15 -61.91 -22.88
C ILE A 447 6.00 -61.09 -23.48
N ALA A 448 6.29 -60.21 -24.43
CA ALA A 448 5.27 -59.39 -25.07
C ALA A 448 4.39 -60.23 -26.02
N PRO A 449 3.07 -59.99 -26.09
CA PRO A 449 2.21 -60.67 -27.06
C PRO A 449 2.71 -60.47 -28.48
N GLY A 450 2.89 -61.56 -29.23
CA GLY A 450 3.46 -61.58 -30.57
C GLY A 450 4.99 -61.51 -30.65
N SER A 451 5.71 -61.40 -29.53
CA SER A 451 7.17 -61.16 -29.53
C SER A 451 8.02 -62.42 -29.69
N LEU A 452 7.45 -63.59 -29.44
CA LEU A 452 8.05 -64.85 -29.84
C LEU A 452 7.46 -65.24 -31.18
N ALA A 453 8.34 -65.57 -32.14
CA ALA A 453 7.88 -66.16 -33.38
C ALA A 453 7.28 -67.53 -33.05
N GLU A 454 6.05 -67.75 -33.49
CA GLU A 454 5.50 -69.09 -33.59
C GLU A 454 6.56 -69.96 -34.25
N THR A 455 6.96 -71.02 -33.57
CA THR A 455 7.87 -72.01 -34.15
C THR A 455 6.98 -73.18 -34.51
N CYS A 456 7.04 -73.70 -35.73
CA CYS A 456 6.19 -74.82 -36.16
C CYS A 456 6.51 -76.10 -35.34
N ASN A 457 6.00 -76.18 -34.12
CA ASN A 457 6.44 -77.04 -33.01
C ASN A 457 5.27 -77.57 -32.15
N GLY A 458 4.07 -77.00 -32.25
CA GLY A 458 2.85 -77.46 -31.58
C GLY A 458 2.47 -76.80 -30.24
N GLU A 459 3.10 -75.68 -29.84
CA GLU A 459 2.72 -74.84 -28.67
C GLU A 459 2.37 -73.40 -29.13
N ASP A 460 1.60 -72.65 -28.34
CA ASP A 460 1.27 -71.22 -28.59
C ASP A 460 2.37 -70.36 -27.95
N ASP A 461 3.43 -70.15 -28.73
CA ASP A 461 4.65 -69.47 -28.30
C ASP A 461 4.46 -67.95 -28.30
N ASN A 462 3.58 -67.43 -29.17
CA ASN A 462 3.41 -65.99 -29.36
C ASN A 462 2.28 -65.35 -28.52
N CYS A 463 1.54 -66.11 -27.70
CA CYS A 463 0.47 -65.62 -26.82
C CYS A 463 -0.72 -64.96 -27.57
N ASP A 464 -0.98 -65.31 -28.83
CA ASP A 464 -2.12 -64.78 -29.60
C ASP A 464 -3.42 -65.63 -29.45
N GLY A 465 -3.31 -66.78 -28.80
CA GLY A 465 -4.41 -67.70 -28.54
C GLY A 465 -4.59 -68.80 -29.61
N VAL A 466 -3.70 -68.93 -30.60
CA VAL A 466 -3.74 -69.91 -31.70
C VAL A 466 -2.36 -70.58 -31.90
N VAL A 467 -2.34 -71.92 -31.97
CA VAL A 467 -1.10 -72.71 -32.12
C VAL A 467 -0.65 -72.80 -33.61
N ASP A 468 0.62 -72.50 -33.89
CA ASP A 468 1.37 -72.62 -35.17
C ASP A 468 0.86 -71.77 -36.36
N ASP A 469 0.46 -70.51 -36.16
CA ASP A 469 0.06 -69.59 -37.25
C ASP A 469 1.27 -68.94 -37.97
N GLY A 470 1.17 -68.63 -39.27
CA GLY A 470 2.15 -67.78 -39.99
C GLY A 470 3.18 -68.41 -40.95
N PHE A 471 3.23 -69.73 -41.17
CA PHE A 471 4.31 -70.37 -41.97
C PHE A 471 4.08 -70.56 -43.49
N ASN A 472 2.95 -70.11 -44.05
CA ASN A 472 2.65 -70.00 -45.51
C ASN A 472 3.25 -71.07 -46.44
N VAL A 473 3.14 -72.34 -46.04
CA VAL A 473 3.76 -73.47 -46.75
C VAL A 473 3.11 -73.65 -48.13
N GLY A 474 3.77 -73.18 -49.20
CA GLY A 474 3.31 -73.31 -50.59
C GLY A 474 3.48 -72.11 -51.53
N ASP A 475 4.00 -70.96 -51.08
CA ASP A 475 3.99 -69.68 -51.85
C ASP A 475 5.31 -69.34 -52.63
N LEU A 476 5.34 -68.27 -53.47
CA LEU A 476 6.41 -67.86 -54.44
C LEU A 476 7.54 -66.93 -53.85
N CYS A 477 8.76 -66.81 -54.46
CA CYS A 477 9.99 -66.10 -53.97
C CYS A 477 11.03 -65.61 -55.07
N THR A 478 11.98 -64.64 -54.94
CA THR A 478 12.89 -64.06 -56.03
C THR A 478 14.41 -63.77 -55.74
N GLU A 479 15.33 -63.68 -56.75
CA GLU A 479 16.81 -63.36 -56.73
C GLU A 479 17.35 -62.45 -57.92
N GLY A 480 18.33 -61.50 -57.66
CA GLY A 480 18.94 -60.47 -58.59
C GLY A 480 19.03 -58.99 -58.10
N GLY A 481 19.73 -58.03 -58.75
CA GLY A 481 19.91 -56.63 -58.24
C GLY A 481 20.00 -55.48 -59.28
N GLY A 482 19.48 -54.31 -58.90
CA GLY A 482 19.06 -53.22 -59.82
C GLY A 482 17.73 -53.56 -60.50
N GLY A 483 17.34 -52.86 -61.59
CA GLY A 483 16.10 -53.13 -62.35
C GLY A 483 16.01 -54.51 -63.05
N CYS A 484 16.69 -55.53 -62.55
CA CYS A 484 17.06 -56.76 -63.24
C CYS A 484 16.89 -58.03 -62.36
N GLN A 485 15.85 -58.18 -61.51
CA GLN A 485 15.62 -59.31 -60.55
C GLN A 485 14.53 -60.37 -61.00
N SER A 486 14.48 -61.64 -60.48
CA SER A 486 13.58 -62.77 -60.97
C SER A 486 13.07 -63.84 -59.92
N GLN A 487 12.09 -64.76 -60.20
CA GLN A 487 11.19 -65.52 -59.22
C GLN A 487 11.15 -67.12 -59.24
N GLY A 488 10.72 -67.80 -58.13
CA GLY A 488 10.75 -69.23 -57.63
C GLY A 488 9.74 -69.53 -56.45
N PHE A 489 9.79 -70.63 -55.61
CA PHE A 489 8.81 -70.99 -54.50
C PHE A 489 9.39 -71.50 -53.14
N PHE A 490 8.61 -71.45 -52.02
CA PHE A 490 8.97 -71.77 -50.60
C PHE A 490 8.47 -73.14 -50.03
N VAL A 491 9.32 -73.87 -49.27
CA VAL A 491 8.99 -75.19 -48.61
C VAL A 491 9.64 -75.38 -47.22
N CYS A 492 8.98 -76.11 -46.27
CA CYS A 492 9.50 -76.40 -44.91
C CYS A 492 10.78 -77.24 -44.90
N ASP A 493 11.76 -76.82 -44.12
CA ASP A 493 13.11 -77.36 -44.13
C ASP A 493 13.39 -78.42 -43.04
N GLY A 494 12.45 -78.65 -42.12
CA GLY A 494 12.54 -79.65 -41.05
C GLY A 494 13.45 -79.28 -39.88
N MET A 495 13.87 -78.01 -39.78
CA MET A 495 14.61 -77.46 -38.65
C MET A 495 13.96 -76.19 -38.06
N GLY A 496 12.75 -75.87 -38.51
CA GLY A 496 11.94 -74.75 -37.99
C GLY A 496 11.73 -73.59 -38.98
N GLY A 497 12.07 -73.72 -40.29
CA GLY A 497 11.90 -72.66 -41.31
C GLY A 497 11.51 -73.15 -42.74
N VAL A 498 11.61 -72.28 -43.77
CA VAL A 498 11.27 -72.54 -45.21
C VAL A 498 12.32 -72.01 -46.24
N GLU A 499 12.50 -72.58 -47.46
CA GLU A 499 13.54 -72.18 -48.51
C GLU A 499 13.07 -71.95 -49.99
N CYS A 500 13.82 -71.14 -50.82
CA CYS A 500 13.44 -70.51 -52.15
C CYS A 500 14.28 -70.90 -53.45
N SER A 501 13.79 -70.69 -54.71
CA SER A 501 14.38 -71.27 -55.97
C SER A 501 14.62 -70.43 -57.32
N ALA A 502 15.18 -69.19 -57.42
CA ALA A 502 15.20 -68.31 -58.68
C ALA A 502 16.55 -67.62 -59.20
N THR A 503 16.63 -66.95 -60.43
CA THR A 503 17.82 -66.19 -61.09
C THR A 503 17.57 -65.11 -62.28
N PRO A 504 18.32 -63.95 -62.46
CA PRO A 504 17.88 -62.52 -62.85
C PRO A 504 17.89 -61.87 -64.32
N GLY A 505 17.35 -60.60 -64.57
CA GLY A 505 16.88 -59.85 -65.84
C GLY A 505 17.49 -58.44 -66.38
N MET A 506 16.80 -57.50 -67.13
CA MET A 506 17.32 -56.33 -68.01
C MET A 506 16.65 -54.86 -67.87
N PRO A 507 17.23 -53.69 -68.34
CA PRO A 507 16.97 -52.22 -68.00
C PRO A 507 15.66 -51.45 -68.44
N GLN A 508 15.29 -50.26 -67.84
CA GLN A 508 14.02 -49.45 -68.00
C GLN A 508 14.10 -47.88 -67.87
N PRO A 509 13.13 -47.01 -68.27
CA PRO A 509 13.27 -45.52 -68.27
C PRO A 509 13.37 -44.78 -66.89
N GLU A 510 14.03 -43.60 -66.87
CA GLU A 510 14.48 -42.81 -65.69
C GLU A 510 13.39 -42.10 -64.83
N VAL A 511 13.61 -42.03 -63.51
CA VAL A 511 12.77 -41.36 -62.49
C VAL A 511 13.65 -40.76 -61.37
N CYS A 512 13.31 -39.61 -60.75
CA CYS A 512 14.10 -38.93 -59.68
C CYS A 512 14.23 -39.80 -58.39
N ASN A 513 15.13 -40.77 -58.37
CA ASN A 513 15.25 -41.77 -57.31
C ASN A 513 16.69 -42.12 -56.92
N GLY A 514 17.68 -41.40 -57.46
CA GLY A 514 19.09 -41.61 -57.18
C GLY A 514 19.69 -42.85 -57.86
N ILE A 515 18.92 -43.54 -58.71
CA ILE A 515 19.29 -44.77 -59.41
C ILE A 515 19.15 -44.57 -60.91
N ASP A 516 20.18 -45.00 -61.62
CA ASP A 516 20.19 -45.07 -63.08
C ASP A 516 19.31 -46.24 -63.58
N ASP A 517 18.00 -46.01 -63.58
CA ASP A 517 17.00 -47.02 -63.97
C ASP A 517 17.17 -47.45 -65.43
N ASN A 518 17.61 -46.52 -66.25
CA ASN A 518 17.79 -46.72 -67.68
C ASN A 518 19.16 -47.29 -68.07
N CYS A 519 20.04 -47.38 -67.08
CA CYS A 519 21.39 -47.93 -67.18
C CYS A 519 22.30 -47.14 -68.15
N ASP A 520 22.17 -45.81 -68.20
CA ASP A 520 22.99 -44.88 -69.00
C ASP A 520 24.05 -44.06 -68.25
N LEU A 521 24.15 -44.25 -66.93
CA LEU A 521 25.16 -43.73 -66.00
C LEU A 521 25.04 -42.24 -65.63
N THR A 522 23.91 -41.61 -65.93
CA THR A 522 23.51 -40.34 -65.33
C THR A 522 22.35 -40.57 -64.36
N VAL A 523 22.25 -39.74 -63.34
CA VAL A 523 21.27 -39.91 -62.26
C VAL A 523 20.38 -38.67 -62.21
N ASP A 524 19.07 -38.87 -62.39
CA ASP A 524 17.97 -37.94 -62.14
C ASP A 524 17.92 -36.61 -62.93
N GLU A 525 18.21 -36.60 -64.23
CA GLU A 525 18.14 -35.38 -65.04
C GLU A 525 16.68 -34.88 -65.30
N GLY A 526 16.43 -33.58 -65.06
CA GLY A 526 15.17 -32.90 -65.43
C GLY A 526 14.28 -32.40 -64.27
N PHE A 527 14.72 -32.53 -63.03
CA PHE A 527 14.00 -32.13 -61.82
C PHE A 527 14.75 -30.97 -61.12
N ASN A 528 14.09 -29.87 -60.74
CA ASN A 528 14.69 -28.59 -60.25
C ASN A 528 15.34 -28.70 -58.85
N VAL A 529 16.25 -29.64 -58.67
CA VAL A 529 16.97 -29.90 -57.43
C VAL A 529 17.91 -28.71 -57.13
N GLY A 530 17.73 -28.06 -55.98
CA GLY A 530 18.54 -26.93 -55.49
C GLY A 530 17.84 -25.56 -55.36
N ASP A 531 16.56 -25.41 -55.72
CA ASP A 531 15.79 -24.17 -55.48
C ASP A 531 15.37 -24.02 -54.00
N PRO A 532 15.22 -22.80 -53.44
CA PRO A 532 14.88 -22.59 -52.02
C PRO A 532 13.42 -22.91 -51.67
N CYS A 533 13.19 -23.46 -50.47
CA CYS A 533 11.89 -23.79 -49.88
C CYS A 533 11.93 -23.65 -48.34
N SER A 534 10.80 -23.71 -47.62
CA SER A 534 10.75 -23.65 -46.14
C SER A 534 9.72 -24.63 -45.57
N ALA A 535 9.90 -25.03 -44.30
CA ALA A 535 9.03 -25.97 -43.56
C ALA A 535 8.93 -25.60 -42.07
N GLY A 536 7.77 -25.86 -41.44
CA GLY A 536 7.46 -25.51 -40.04
C GLY A 536 6.50 -24.31 -39.90
N VAL A 537 5.91 -24.17 -38.71
CA VAL A 537 4.99 -23.10 -38.27
C VAL A 537 5.59 -22.45 -37.00
N GLY A 538 5.14 -21.24 -36.63
CA GLY A 538 5.60 -20.56 -35.43
C GLY A 538 7.12 -20.39 -35.33
N VAL A 539 7.65 -20.62 -34.13
CA VAL A 539 9.09 -20.56 -33.83
C VAL A 539 9.89 -21.72 -34.48
N CYS A 540 9.21 -22.78 -34.95
CA CYS A 540 9.82 -23.94 -35.62
C CYS A 540 10.06 -23.75 -37.13
N LYS A 541 9.80 -22.58 -37.70
CA LYS A 541 9.96 -22.37 -39.14
C LYS A 541 11.43 -22.36 -39.57
N THR A 542 11.81 -23.26 -40.48
CA THR A 542 13.16 -23.38 -41.05
C THR A 542 13.19 -23.25 -42.57
N ASP A 543 14.30 -22.74 -43.11
CA ASP A 543 14.55 -22.63 -44.55
C ASP A 543 15.42 -23.80 -45.05
N GLY A 544 15.17 -24.28 -46.28
CA GLY A 544 15.90 -25.36 -46.95
C GLY A 544 15.83 -25.32 -48.48
N ALA A 545 16.07 -26.45 -49.15
CA ALA A 545 16.17 -26.58 -50.62
C ALA A 545 15.47 -27.84 -51.18
N ILE A 546 15.09 -27.79 -52.46
CA ILE A 546 14.39 -28.90 -53.13
C ILE A 546 15.37 -30.05 -53.48
N THR A 547 15.02 -31.30 -53.12
CA THR A 547 15.76 -32.57 -53.32
C THR A 547 14.87 -33.67 -53.93
N CYS A 548 15.40 -34.80 -54.43
CA CYS A 548 14.56 -35.92 -54.91
C CYS A 548 13.87 -36.65 -53.73
N ASP A 549 12.63 -37.07 -53.92
CA ASP A 549 11.81 -37.73 -52.87
C ASP A 549 11.96 -39.26 -52.81
N GLY A 550 12.63 -39.86 -53.78
CA GLY A 550 12.86 -41.31 -53.87
C GLY A 550 11.68 -42.10 -54.48
N GLN A 551 10.59 -41.43 -54.86
CA GLN A 551 9.43 -42.01 -55.54
C GLN A 551 9.27 -41.48 -56.99
N GLY A 552 10.28 -40.77 -57.48
CA GLY A 552 10.30 -40.21 -58.83
C GLY A 552 9.91 -38.74 -58.93
N GLY A 553 9.75 -38.03 -57.80
CA GLY A 553 9.45 -36.61 -57.71
C GLY A 553 10.46 -35.82 -56.86
N THR A 554 10.13 -34.57 -56.51
CA THR A 554 10.98 -33.68 -55.70
C THR A 554 10.28 -33.27 -54.40
N LYS A 555 11.01 -33.21 -53.28
CA LYS A 555 10.59 -32.76 -51.94
C LYS A 555 11.48 -31.63 -51.40
N CYS A 556 11.02 -30.86 -50.42
CA CYS A 556 11.88 -29.93 -49.68
C CYS A 556 12.71 -30.70 -48.64
N ASP A 557 13.99 -30.36 -48.45
CA ASP A 557 14.84 -30.93 -47.40
C ASP A 557 14.87 -30.10 -46.11
N ALA A 558 14.16 -28.97 -46.05
CA ALA A 558 13.88 -28.28 -44.81
C ALA A 558 13.15 -29.23 -43.86
N VAL A 559 13.74 -29.45 -42.69
CA VAL A 559 13.12 -30.18 -41.59
C VAL A 559 12.60 -29.12 -40.62
N ALA A 560 11.30 -29.12 -40.35
CA ALA A 560 10.72 -28.23 -39.34
C ALA A 560 11.52 -28.35 -38.03
N GLY A 561 11.73 -27.23 -37.33
CA GLY A 561 12.35 -27.23 -36.00
C GLY A 561 11.63 -28.23 -35.09
N MET A 562 12.35 -28.78 -34.11
CA MET A 562 11.70 -29.60 -33.08
C MET A 562 10.89 -28.67 -32.18
N PRO A 563 9.66 -29.06 -31.78
CA PRO A 563 8.90 -28.33 -30.77
C PRO A 563 9.74 -28.21 -29.51
N GLN A 564 9.73 -27.03 -28.89
CA GLN A 564 10.55 -26.78 -27.69
C GLN A 564 9.87 -27.25 -26.40
N GLY A 565 8.61 -27.69 -26.46
CA GLY A 565 7.86 -28.17 -25.31
C GLY A 565 6.36 -28.11 -25.58
N GLN A 566 5.57 -28.18 -24.50
CA GLN A 566 4.20 -27.69 -24.45
C GLN A 566 4.21 -26.15 -24.39
N GLU A 567 3.12 -25.50 -24.80
CA GLU A 567 2.97 -24.04 -24.81
C GLU A 567 3.33 -23.38 -23.46
N ILE A 568 3.98 -22.22 -23.53
CA ILE A 568 4.25 -21.38 -22.35
C ILE A 568 3.14 -20.32 -22.29
N CYS A 569 2.15 -20.56 -21.44
CA CYS A 569 0.96 -19.71 -21.32
C CYS A 569 1.31 -18.22 -21.14
N GLY A 570 0.73 -17.38 -22.01
CA GLY A 570 0.74 -15.92 -21.88
C GLY A 570 1.88 -15.21 -22.61
N ASN A 571 2.75 -15.94 -23.33
CA ASN A 571 3.88 -15.33 -24.04
C ASN A 571 3.60 -15.05 -25.53
N ALA A 572 2.42 -15.45 -26.03
CA ALA A 572 1.94 -15.27 -27.40
C ALA A 572 2.83 -15.89 -28.51
N ASP A 573 3.67 -16.86 -28.17
CA ASP A 573 4.48 -17.65 -29.09
C ASP A 573 3.81 -19.04 -29.32
N ASP A 574 4.30 -19.82 -30.30
CA ASP A 574 3.77 -21.16 -30.70
C ASP A 574 4.94 -22.15 -30.52
N GLU A 575 5.18 -22.58 -29.27
CA GLU A 575 6.34 -23.41 -28.86
C GLU A 575 6.22 -24.89 -29.25
N ASP A 576 5.00 -25.41 -29.28
CA ASP A 576 4.69 -26.79 -29.66
C ASP A 576 4.55 -26.96 -31.18
N CYS A 577 4.51 -25.83 -31.90
CA CYS A 577 4.57 -25.72 -33.34
C CYS A 577 3.40 -26.42 -34.06
N ASP A 578 2.25 -26.51 -33.40
CA ASP A 578 1.00 -27.03 -33.97
C ASP A 578 0.22 -25.96 -34.77
N GLY A 579 0.61 -24.69 -34.64
CA GLY A 579 0.03 -23.56 -35.35
C GLY A 579 -1.13 -22.87 -34.62
N LEU A 580 -1.36 -23.23 -33.36
CA LEU A 580 -2.13 -22.49 -32.37
C LEU A 580 -1.14 -21.79 -31.42
N ILE A 581 -1.60 -20.75 -30.74
CA ILE A 581 -0.82 -20.02 -29.74
C ILE A 581 -1.50 -20.30 -28.41
N ASP A 582 -0.72 -20.63 -27.37
CA ASP A 582 -1.19 -20.83 -25.99
C ASP A 582 -2.28 -21.91 -25.85
N ASN A 583 -2.28 -22.94 -26.71
CA ASN A 583 -3.23 -24.06 -26.60
C ASN A 583 -2.85 -25.02 -25.46
N GLY A 584 -3.86 -25.39 -24.65
CA GLY A 584 -3.69 -26.34 -23.56
C GLY A 584 -3.31 -25.71 -22.21
N CYS A 585 -3.39 -24.38 -22.12
CA CYS A 585 -3.39 -23.63 -20.87
C CYS A 585 -4.72 -23.78 -20.14
N ALA A 586 -4.66 -23.89 -18.81
CA ALA A 586 -5.83 -23.76 -17.95
C ALA A 586 -6.14 -22.27 -17.77
N ASP A 587 -7.43 -22.00 -17.67
CA ASP A 587 -8.08 -20.70 -17.48
C ASP A 587 -9.36 -21.07 -16.75
N SER A 588 -9.27 -21.09 -15.42
CA SER A 588 -10.17 -21.82 -14.54
C SER A 588 -11.46 -21.03 -14.24
N ASP A 589 -11.41 -19.70 -14.20
CA ASP A 589 -12.55 -18.77 -14.13
C ASP A 589 -13.00 -18.25 -15.51
N GLY A 590 -12.15 -18.29 -16.54
CA GLY A 590 -12.50 -17.91 -17.91
C GLY A 590 -12.32 -16.41 -18.21
N ASP A 591 -11.53 -15.69 -17.41
CA ASP A 591 -11.28 -14.26 -17.52
C ASP A 591 -10.28 -13.92 -18.66
N THR A 592 -9.60 -14.91 -19.22
CA THR A 592 -8.57 -14.85 -20.29
C THR A 592 -7.15 -14.52 -19.84
N ILE A 593 -6.90 -14.36 -18.55
CA ILE A 593 -5.62 -14.66 -17.94
C ILE A 593 -5.58 -16.19 -17.73
N PHE A 594 -4.38 -16.76 -17.73
CA PHE A 594 -4.22 -18.20 -17.54
C PHE A 594 -3.83 -18.46 -16.09
N ASP A 595 -4.24 -19.60 -15.50
CA ASP A 595 -3.92 -19.96 -14.11
C ASP A 595 -2.43 -19.76 -13.78
N LYS A 596 -1.56 -20.06 -14.75
CA LYS A 596 -0.10 -19.91 -14.58
C LYS A 596 0.35 -18.45 -14.46
N VAL A 597 -0.29 -17.54 -15.19
CA VAL A 597 -0.02 -16.10 -15.17
C VAL A 597 -0.57 -15.48 -13.89
N GLU A 598 -1.78 -15.85 -13.46
CA GLU A 598 -2.38 -15.39 -12.18
C GLU A 598 -1.49 -15.80 -11.00
N ASN A 599 -1.08 -17.08 -10.95
CA ASN A 599 -0.11 -17.54 -9.95
C ASN A 599 1.28 -16.84 -10.03
N GLU A 600 1.65 -16.28 -11.19
CA GLU A 600 2.90 -15.52 -11.35
C GLU A 600 2.75 -14.05 -10.90
N ILE A 601 1.54 -13.49 -11.02
CA ILE A 601 1.20 -12.10 -10.67
C ILE A 601 0.81 -12.00 -9.19
N GLY A 602 -0.01 -12.93 -8.69
CA GLY A 602 -0.53 -12.94 -7.33
C GLY A 602 -2.05 -13.11 -7.26
N THR A 603 -2.77 -12.88 -8.36
CA THR A 603 -4.23 -12.97 -8.41
C THR A 603 -4.75 -14.41 -8.37
N ASN A 604 -6.05 -14.59 -8.13
CA ASN A 604 -6.66 -15.89 -7.82
C ASN A 604 -7.12 -16.63 -9.09
N PRO A 605 -6.51 -17.79 -9.45
CA PRO A 605 -6.88 -18.56 -10.65
C PRO A 605 -8.30 -19.09 -10.76
N ASN A 606 -9.17 -18.86 -9.77
CA ASN A 606 -10.56 -19.31 -9.80
C ASN A 606 -11.53 -18.17 -9.59
N ASP A 607 -11.04 -16.94 -9.54
CA ASP A 607 -11.83 -15.75 -9.41
C ASP A 607 -11.40 -14.75 -10.47
N ALA A 608 -12.36 -14.30 -11.28
CA ALA A 608 -12.05 -13.46 -12.43
C ALA A 608 -11.83 -11.99 -12.05
N ASP A 609 -12.02 -11.64 -10.78
CA ASP A 609 -11.99 -10.31 -10.17
C ASP A 609 -11.59 -10.56 -8.72
N SER A 610 -10.28 -10.55 -8.46
CA SER A 610 -9.72 -11.16 -7.25
C SER A 610 -9.92 -10.34 -5.97
N ASP A 611 -10.16 -9.03 -6.10
CA ASP A 611 -10.45 -8.08 -5.02
C ASP A 611 -11.93 -7.65 -4.97
N ASP A 612 -12.76 -8.11 -5.90
CA ASP A 612 -14.19 -7.85 -5.97
C ASP A 612 -14.55 -6.37 -6.17
N ASP A 613 -13.63 -5.56 -6.72
CA ASP A 613 -13.78 -4.11 -6.87
C ASP A 613 -14.67 -3.70 -8.06
N GLY A 614 -14.93 -4.66 -8.96
CA GLY A 614 -15.71 -4.50 -10.18
C GLY A 614 -14.88 -4.45 -11.46
N VAL A 615 -13.55 -4.55 -11.37
CA VAL A 615 -12.59 -4.68 -12.45
C VAL A 615 -12.06 -6.12 -12.47
N PRO A 616 -12.45 -6.92 -13.48
CA PRO A 616 -11.91 -8.28 -13.62
C PRO A 616 -10.42 -8.28 -13.96
N ASP A 617 -9.60 -9.16 -13.36
CA ASP A 617 -8.12 -9.25 -13.41
C ASP A 617 -7.47 -8.88 -14.77
N ASN A 618 -8.13 -9.27 -15.87
CA ASN A 618 -7.69 -9.01 -17.24
C ASN A 618 -7.87 -7.56 -17.72
N LEU A 619 -8.56 -6.72 -16.96
CA LEU A 619 -8.91 -5.33 -17.24
C LEU A 619 -8.21 -4.35 -16.31
N GLU A 620 -7.68 -4.75 -15.15
CA GLU A 620 -6.90 -3.86 -14.28
C GLU A 620 -5.70 -3.27 -15.02
N GLN A 621 -5.40 -2.03 -14.67
CA GLN A 621 -4.16 -1.41 -15.10
C GLN A 621 -3.00 -1.93 -14.27
N GLN A 622 -2.14 -2.73 -14.88
CA GLN A 622 -0.90 -3.22 -14.25
C GLN A 622 -1.16 -4.10 -13.00
N PRO A 623 -1.95 -5.18 -13.09
CA PRO A 623 -2.41 -6.00 -11.94
C PRO A 623 -1.31 -6.65 -11.08
N GLY A 624 -0.04 -6.59 -11.49
CA GLY A 624 1.10 -7.13 -10.73
C GLY A 624 2.08 -6.07 -10.24
N GLU A 625 1.72 -4.80 -10.37
CA GLU A 625 2.42 -3.70 -9.73
C GLU A 625 1.61 -3.22 -8.52
N ASP A 626 2.26 -2.50 -7.64
CA ASP A 626 1.73 -1.87 -6.43
C ASP A 626 1.97 -0.36 -6.65
N SER A 627 0.89 0.39 -6.88
CA SER A 627 0.96 1.73 -7.48
C SER A 627 1.16 2.85 -6.47
N ASP A 628 0.60 2.71 -5.28
CA ASP A 628 0.68 3.65 -4.16
C ASP A 628 1.69 3.22 -3.09
N GLY A 629 2.11 1.96 -3.08
CA GLY A 629 3.15 1.42 -2.21
C GLY A 629 2.65 0.95 -0.85
N ASP A 630 1.37 0.57 -0.72
CA ASP A 630 0.76 0.10 0.53
C ASP A 630 1.00 -1.38 0.84
N GLY A 631 1.56 -2.12 -0.12
CA GLY A 631 1.92 -3.54 -0.01
C GLY A 631 0.96 -4.50 -0.70
N VAL A 632 -0.16 -4.01 -1.20
CA VAL A 632 -1.12 -4.76 -2.02
C VAL A 632 -0.84 -4.47 -3.50
N ILE A 633 -1.05 -5.46 -4.37
CA ILE A 633 -0.88 -5.25 -5.82
C ILE A 633 -2.21 -4.82 -6.41
N ASN A 634 -2.20 -4.02 -7.47
CA ASN A 634 -3.40 -3.44 -8.08
C ASN A 634 -4.53 -4.43 -8.47
N GLY A 635 -4.24 -5.73 -8.62
CA GLY A 635 -5.28 -6.74 -8.91
C GLY A 635 -5.73 -7.53 -7.68
N LEU A 636 -5.34 -7.05 -6.49
CA LEU A 636 -5.79 -7.49 -5.18
C LEU A 636 -6.17 -6.26 -4.32
N ASP A 637 -6.23 -5.08 -4.93
CA ASP A 637 -6.31 -3.79 -4.26
C ASP A 637 -7.51 -3.03 -4.80
N VAL A 638 -8.42 -2.67 -3.91
CA VAL A 638 -9.74 -2.17 -4.27
C VAL A 638 -9.72 -0.69 -4.68
N ASP A 639 -8.71 0.07 -4.25
CA ASP A 639 -8.50 1.50 -4.54
C ASP A 639 -6.98 1.74 -4.71
N SER A 640 -6.47 1.38 -5.91
CA SER A 640 -5.04 1.29 -6.27
C SER A 640 -4.24 2.59 -6.17
N ASP A 641 -4.88 3.71 -5.83
CA ASP A 641 -4.22 4.98 -5.60
C ASP A 641 -4.59 5.70 -4.28
N ASN A 642 -5.38 5.04 -3.43
CA ASN A 642 -5.73 5.44 -2.08
C ASN A 642 -6.40 6.81 -1.99
N ASP A 643 -7.41 7.03 -2.81
CA ASP A 643 -8.10 8.32 -2.90
C ASP A 643 -9.55 8.31 -2.39
N GLY A 644 -10.06 7.11 -2.10
CA GLY A 644 -11.38 6.79 -1.59
C GLY A 644 -12.36 6.26 -2.63
N LEU A 645 -12.03 6.27 -3.93
CA LEU A 645 -12.85 5.69 -4.99
C LEU A 645 -12.28 4.35 -5.45
N TYR A 646 -13.10 3.29 -5.41
CA TYR A 646 -12.67 2.00 -5.95
C TYR A 646 -12.42 2.03 -7.46
N ASP A 647 -11.43 1.27 -7.95
CA ASP A 647 -10.98 1.32 -9.36
C ASP A 647 -12.15 1.05 -10.34
N GLY A 648 -13.03 0.11 -9.99
CA GLY A 648 -14.24 -0.19 -10.74
C GLY A 648 -15.15 1.03 -10.94
N THR A 649 -15.31 1.87 -9.90
CA THR A 649 -16.11 3.10 -9.94
C THR A 649 -15.44 4.12 -10.87
N GLU A 650 -14.14 4.29 -10.73
CA GLU A 650 -13.33 5.24 -11.50
C GLU A 650 -13.27 4.90 -12.99
N MET A 651 -13.24 3.61 -13.30
CA MET A 651 -13.32 3.10 -14.67
C MET A 651 -14.73 3.16 -15.26
N GLY A 652 -15.73 3.56 -14.46
CA GLY A 652 -17.13 3.71 -14.87
C GLY A 652 -17.85 2.37 -15.05
N LEU A 653 -17.48 1.36 -14.24
CA LEU A 653 -18.03 0.02 -14.27
C LEU A 653 -19.18 -0.14 -13.27
N ASP A 654 -19.90 -1.26 -13.39
CA ASP A 654 -20.89 -1.68 -12.41
C ASP A 654 -20.44 -2.99 -11.77
N CYS A 655 -21.00 -3.34 -10.61
CA CYS A 655 -20.67 -4.59 -9.89
C CYS A 655 -21.30 -5.84 -10.53
N SER A 656 -21.43 -5.88 -11.86
CA SER A 656 -21.96 -7.04 -12.60
C SER A 656 -20.93 -7.72 -13.50
N GLY A 657 -19.64 -7.40 -13.28
CA GLY A 657 -18.49 -8.05 -13.88
C GLY A 657 -18.47 -9.57 -13.65
N PRO A 658 -17.77 -10.34 -14.50
CA PRO A 658 -17.35 -11.70 -14.15
C PRO A 658 -16.43 -11.66 -12.93
N GLY A 659 -16.60 -12.57 -11.98
CA GLY A 659 -15.80 -12.59 -10.73
C GLY A 659 -16.51 -11.82 -9.62
N THR A 660 -16.72 -10.52 -9.83
CA THR A 660 -17.23 -9.57 -8.83
C THR A 660 -18.34 -10.09 -7.92
N ASN A 661 -18.04 -10.22 -6.63
CA ASN A 661 -18.98 -10.49 -5.56
C ASN A 661 -19.40 -9.21 -4.84
N ALA A 662 -20.49 -8.59 -5.31
CA ALA A 662 -21.02 -7.38 -4.69
C ALA A 662 -21.47 -7.52 -3.21
N GLU A 663 -21.58 -8.75 -2.67
CA GLU A 663 -21.83 -8.95 -1.23
C GLU A 663 -20.54 -8.79 -0.39
N ALA A 664 -19.37 -8.70 -1.03
CA ALA A 664 -18.07 -8.47 -0.40
C ALA A 664 -17.91 -7.03 0.15
N GLY A 665 -18.62 -6.05 -0.40
CA GLY A 665 -18.53 -4.65 0.01
C GLY A 665 -17.59 -3.79 -0.84
N HIS A 666 -16.64 -4.41 -1.54
CA HIS A 666 -15.56 -3.72 -2.27
C HIS A 666 -15.95 -3.08 -3.62
N CYS A 667 -17.24 -3.06 -4.00
CA CYS A 667 -17.65 -2.45 -5.27
C CYS A 667 -18.80 -1.46 -5.11
N ILE A 668 -18.61 -0.24 -5.64
CA ILE A 668 -19.64 0.78 -5.77
C ILE A 668 -19.99 0.95 -7.25
N PRO A 669 -21.24 0.71 -7.68
CA PRO A 669 -21.60 0.86 -9.08
C PRO A 669 -21.56 2.32 -9.51
N ASP A 670 -20.87 2.62 -10.62
CA ASP A 670 -20.85 3.96 -11.19
C ASP A 670 -22.27 4.43 -11.58
N ALA A 671 -22.63 5.61 -11.09
CA ALA A 671 -23.98 6.15 -11.16
C ALA A 671 -24.32 6.79 -12.52
N ASP A 672 -23.32 7.15 -13.33
CA ASP A 672 -23.53 7.83 -14.62
C ASP A 672 -23.24 6.97 -15.88
N GLY A 673 -22.76 5.74 -15.69
CA GLY A 673 -22.46 4.74 -16.72
C GLY A 673 -21.21 5.06 -17.54
N GLY A 674 -20.14 5.51 -16.88
CA GLY A 674 -18.83 5.88 -17.43
C GLY A 674 -18.87 7.17 -18.24
N ALA A 675 -19.80 8.08 -17.92
CA ALA A 675 -19.81 9.42 -18.49
C ALA A 675 -18.73 10.31 -17.86
N THR A 676 -18.42 10.05 -16.59
CA THR A 676 -17.22 10.53 -15.88
C THR A 676 -16.35 9.31 -15.57
N THR A 677 -15.04 9.46 -15.68
CA THR A 677 -14.05 8.41 -15.38
C THR A 677 -12.75 9.08 -14.96
N THR A 678 -12.06 8.51 -14.00
CA THR A 678 -10.77 8.93 -13.46
C THR A 678 -9.70 7.89 -13.81
N ASP A 679 -8.46 8.06 -13.33
CA ASP A 679 -7.35 7.15 -13.60
C ASP A 679 -6.98 6.44 -12.29
N PRO A 680 -7.30 5.14 -12.12
CA PRO A 680 -7.23 4.44 -10.82
C PRO A 680 -5.84 4.23 -10.24
N LEU A 681 -4.81 4.75 -10.91
CA LEU A 681 -3.43 4.71 -10.44
C LEU A 681 -2.90 6.12 -10.13
N ASN A 682 -3.79 7.10 -10.03
CA ASN A 682 -3.49 8.50 -9.79
C ASN A 682 -4.66 9.23 -9.11
N ALA A 683 -4.58 9.28 -7.79
CA ALA A 683 -5.48 9.91 -6.82
C ALA A 683 -5.92 11.38 -7.08
N ASP A 684 -5.37 12.06 -8.09
CA ASP A 684 -5.78 13.42 -8.50
C ASP A 684 -5.66 13.49 -10.03
N SER A 685 -6.71 13.01 -10.72
CA SER A 685 -6.74 12.80 -12.17
C SER A 685 -6.45 14.06 -12.98
N ASP A 686 -6.82 15.23 -12.45
CA ASP A 686 -6.65 16.50 -13.15
C ASP A 686 -5.46 17.35 -12.67
N MET A 687 -4.80 16.91 -11.61
CA MET A 687 -3.53 17.39 -11.03
C MET A 687 -3.63 18.79 -10.44
N SER A 688 -4.70 19.04 -9.71
CA SER A 688 -5.10 20.36 -9.22
C SER A 688 -5.12 20.47 -7.69
N GLY A 689 -5.14 19.33 -7.00
CA GLY A 689 -4.72 19.17 -5.62
C GLY A 689 -5.78 18.70 -4.63
N ALA A 690 -7.02 18.45 -5.05
CA ALA A 690 -7.95 17.61 -4.30
C ALA A 690 -7.95 16.20 -4.90
N SER A 691 -8.18 15.16 -4.09
CA SER A 691 -8.29 13.80 -4.64
C SER A 691 -9.58 13.58 -5.41
N ASP A 692 -9.63 12.60 -6.31
CA ASP A 692 -10.84 12.32 -7.08
C ASP A 692 -11.98 11.92 -6.13
N GLY A 693 -11.73 11.09 -5.12
CA GLY A 693 -12.69 10.80 -4.04
C GLY A 693 -13.08 12.03 -3.19
N SER A 694 -12.18 12.99 -2.98
CA SER A 694 -12.53 14.25 -2.31
C SER A 694 -13.42 15.15 -3.18
N GLU A 695 -13.26 15.08 -4.50
CA GLU A 695 -14.08 15.81 -5.44
C GLU A 695 -15.43 15.13 -5.71
N ASP A 696 -15.49 13.80 -5.69
CA ASP A 696 -16.71 12.98 -5.67
C ASP A 696 -16.97 12.42 -4.27
N SER A 697 -17.23 13.31 -3.31
CA SER A 697 -17.34 12.94 -1.89
C SER A 697 -18.50 12.00 -1.54
N ASN A 698 -19.31 11.58 -2.51
CA ASN A 698 -20.36 10.58 -2.31
C ASN A 698 -19.97 9.20 -2.87
N LEU A 699 -18.84 9.14 -3.59
CA LEU A 699 -18.13 7.97 -4.08
C LEU A 699 -18.91 7.15 -5.12
N ASN A 700 -19.62 7.82 -6.04
CA ASN A 700 -20.50 7.13 -6.98
C ASN A 700 -20.10 7.27 -8.45
N GLY A 701 -18.93 7.86 -8.74
CA GLY A 701 -18.39 8.10 -10.08
C GLY A 701 -19.13 9.19 -10.87
N MET A 702 -20.18 9.82 -10.31
CA MET A 702 -21.02 10.80 -11.01
C MET A 702 -20.81 12.21 -10.48
N VAL A 703 -20.43 13.13 -11.38
CA VAL A 703 -20.36 14.57 -11.04
C VAL A 703 -21.74 15.12 -10.63
N ASP A 704 -21.92 15.34 -9.33
CA ASP A 704 -23.20 15.64 -8.74
C ASP A 704 -23.33 17.10 -8.25
N ALA A 705 -24.56 17.50 -7.93
CA ALA A 705 -24.85 18.89 -7.60
C ALA A 705 -24.46 19.25 -6.15
N GLY A 706 -23.20 19.60 -5.92
CA GLY A 706 -22.68 19.94 -4.59
C GLY A 706 -21.22 19.55 -4.39
N GLU A 707 -20.73 18.70 -5.28
CA GLU A 707 -19.39 18.13 -5.37
C GLU A 707 -18.49 18.88 -6.38
N GLY A 708 -17.22 18.48 -6.42
CA GLY A 708 -16.24 18.84 -7.44
C GLY A 708 -16.46 18.06 -8.73
N ASP A 709 -15.58 18.27 -9.71
CA ASP A 709 -15.53 17.51 -10.95
C ASP A 709 -14.10 16.98 -11.08
N PRO A 710 -13.84 15.69 -10.77
CA PRO A 710 -12.50 15.07 -10.75
C PRO A 710 -11.68 15.19 -12.05
N THR A 711 -12.29 15.73 -13.11
CA THR A 711 -11.67 15.91 -14.43
C THR A 711 -11.40 17.37 -14.78
N GLN A 712 -11.65 18.32 -13.87
CA GLN A 712 -11.60 19.76 -14.11
C GLN A 712 -11.02 20.63 -12.98
N GLY A 713 -9.70 20.68 -12.85
CA GLY A 713 -8.93 21.37 -11.80
C GLY A 713 -9.07 22.89 -11.61
N GLY A 714 -10.28 23.41 -11.49
CA GLY A 714 -10.60 24.82 -11.34
C GLY A 714 -11.70 25.07 -10.33
N ASP A 715 -12.32 24.02 -9.82
CA ASP A 715 -13.34 23.99 -8.78
C ASP A 715 -12.87 23.40 -7.44
N ASP A 716 -11.68 22.79 -7.35
CA ASP A 716 -11.05 22.31 -6.11
C ASP A 716 -10.90 23.43 -5.07
N ALA A 717 -10.77 24.67 -5.52
CA ALA A 717 -10.75 25.83 -4.63
C ALA A 717 -12.05 25.99 -3.79
N GLY A 718 -13.09 25.21 -4.13
CA GLY A 718 -14.35 25.06 -3.40
C GLY A 718 -14.41 23.85 -2.49
N ILE A 719 -13.50 22.88 -2.63
CA ILE A 719 -13.32 21.74 -1.74
C ILE A 719 -12.63 22.24 -0.47
N VAL A 720 -13.20 21.85 0.67
CA VAL A 720 -12.75 22.31 1.99
C VAL A 720 -12.17 21.11 2.69
N ASP A 721 -10.96 21.28 3.16
CA ASP A 721 -10.20 20.37 4.01
C ASP A 721 -9.78 21.23 5.23
N THR A 722 -10.43 20.99 6.36
CA THR A 722 -10.42 21.89 7.51
C THR A 722 -9.17 21.72 8.35
N ASP A 723 -8.66 20.49 8.51
CA ASP A 723 -7.45 20.24 9.28
C ASP A 723 -6.18 20.11 8.40
N GLY A 724 -6.30 19.82 7.12
CA GLY A 724 -5.21 19.80 6.14
C GLY A 724 -4.50 18.46 6.02
N ASP A 725 -5.16 17.32 6.19
CA ASP A 725 -4.55 15.98 6.13
C ASP A 725 -4.52 15.38 4.72
N GLY A 726 -5.45 15.77 3.85
CA GLY A 726 -5.53 15.29 2.47
C GLY A 726 -6.95 14.97 2.05
N LEU A 727 -7.85 14.72 2.99
CA LEU A 727 -9.25 14.41 2.73
C LEU A 727 -10.13 15.67 2.85
N SER A 728 -11.23 15.70 2.12
CA SER A 728 -12.19 16.81 2.23
C SER A 728 -13.18 16.60 3.37
N ASP A 729 -13.62 17.70 4.00
CA ASP A 729 -14.67 17.70 5.04
C ASP A 729 -15.92 16.90 4.60
N ALA A 730 -16.22 16.91 3.31
CA ALA A 730 -17.40 16.23 2.76
C ALA A 730 -17.20 14.72 2.65
N LEU A 731 -15.99 14.28 2.27
CA LEU A 731 -15.60 12.88 2.18
C LEU A 731 -15.48 12.27 3.58
N GLU A 732 -14.82 12.95 4.50
CA GLU A 732 -14.70 12.52 5.90
C GLU A 732 -16.09 12.32 6.54
N ILE A 733 -17.01 13.28 6.34
CA ILE A 733 -18.41 13.12 6.82
C ILE A 733 -19.11 11.92 6.18
N LYS A 734 -18.80 11.59 4.93
CA LYS A 734 -19.38 10.46 4.20
C LYS A 734 -18.83 9.13 4.74
N LEU A 735 -17.54 9.08 5.04
CA LEU A 735 -16.83 7.92 5.58
C LEU A 735 -16.99 7.77 7.11
N GLY A 736 -17.46 8.81 7.78
CA GLY A 736 -17.72 8.82 9.22
C GLY A 736 -16.54 9.31 10.05
N SER A 737 -15.42 9.69 9.42
CA SER A 737 -14.28 10.32 10.07
C SER A 737 -14.55 11.81 10.40
N LYS A 738 -13.60 12.47 11.07
CA LYS A 738 -13.83 13.76 11.73
C LYS A 738 -13.10 14.92 11.01
N PRO A 739 -13.82 15.85 10.35
CA PRO A 739 -13.24 16.99 9.60
C PRO A 739 -12.32 17.97 10.34
N ASP A 740 -12.17 17.85 11.65
CA ASP A 740 -11.30 18.72 12.44
C ASP A 740 -10.26 17.98 13.27
N ASP A 741 -9.99 16.72 12.90
CA ASP A 741 -9.21 15.73 13.62
C ASP A 741 -8.51 14.79 12.64
N LYS A 742 -7.22 15.01 12.41
CA LYS A 742 -6.41 14.37 11.36
C LYS A 742 -6.18 12.86 11.49
N ASP A 743 -6.65 12.28 12.56
CA ASP A 743 -6.26 10.96 13.09
C ASP A 743 -7.46 10.50 13.92
N THR A 744 -8.49 10.06 13.21
CA THR A 744 -9.85 9.90 13.74
C THR A 744 -9.93 8.76 14.74
N ASP A 745 -9.17 7.71 14.51
CA ASP A 745 -9.12 6.42 15.21
C ASP A 745 -7.99 6.38 16.27
N ASP A 746 -7.08 7.36 16.26
CA ASP A 746 -6.02 7.62 17.25
C ASP A 746 -4.86 6.60 17.25
N ASP A 747 -4.59 5.92 16.15
CA ASP A 747 -3.56 4.88 16.01
C ASP A 747 -2.15 5.43 15.63
N GLY A 748 -2.11 6.66 15.13
CA GLY A 748 -0.90 7.38 14.71
C GLY A 748 -0.60 7.37 13.21
N ALA A 749 -1.40 6.68 12.39
CA ALA A 749 -1.65 7.06 11.00
C ALA A 749 -2.52 8.33 10.97
N LEU A 750 -2.62 8.99 9.82
CA LEU A 750 -3.52 10.14 9.66
C LEU A 750 -4.58 9.74 8.66
N ASP A 751 -5.79 10.27 8.76
CA ASP A 751 -6.90 9.89 7.87
C ASP A 751 -6.49 9.98 6.37
N GLY A 752 -5.77 11.04 5.99
CA GLY A 752 -5.27 11.20 4.61
C GLY A 752 -4.00 10.42 4.25
N ASP A 753 -3.39 9.70 5.18
CA ASP A 753 -2.24 8.81 4.96
C ASP A 753 -2.66 7.32 4.98
N GLU A 754 -3.90 6.97 5.35
CA GLU A 754 -4.40 5.58 5.44
C GLU A 754 -4.75 4.99 4.06
N PRO A 755 -4.36 3.73 3.81
CA PRO A 755 -4.71 3.05 2.58
C PRO A 755 -6.16 2.55 2.60
N ASN A 756 -6.74 2.42 1.42
CA ASN A 756 -8.12 2.06 1.13
C ASN A 756 -9.10 2.78 2.07
N PRO A 757 -9.11 4.13 2.13
CA PRO A 757 -9.79 4.88 3.18
C PRO A 757 -11.32 4.68 3.19
N SER A 758 -11.91 4.22 2.09
CA SER A 758 -13.34 3.92 2.01
C SER A 758 -13.69 2.46 2.28
N ASP A 759 -12.69 1.56 2.36
CA ASP A 759 -12.86 0.13 2.47
C ASP A 759 -12.90 -0.37 3.92
N ASP A 760 -13.61 -1.48 4.11
CA ASP A 760 -13.74 -2.26 5.35
C ASP A 760 -13.29 -3.70 5.00
N GLY A 761 -11.97 -3.86 4.89
CA GLY A 761 -11.32 -5.03 4.29
C GLY A 761 -11.51 -6.32 5.12
N ASP A 762 -11.43 -6.18 6.43
CA ASP A 762 -11.59 -7.23 7.42
C ASP A 762 -13.06 -7.50 7.82
N ARG A 763 -13.96 -6.56 7.49
CA ARG A 763 -15.42 -6.62 7.68
C ARG A 763 -15.83 -6.59 9.14
N ASP A 764 -15.11 -5.84 9.95
CA ASP A 764 -15.49 -5.59 11.33
C ASP A 764 -16.52 -4.46 11.48
N GLY A 765 -16.81 -3.74 10.40
CA GLY A 765 -17.79 -2.64 10.34
C GLY A 765 -17.18 -1.25 10.47
N LEU A 766 -15.87 -1.14 10.62
CA LEU A 766 -15.09 0.09 10.51
C LEU A 766 -14.37 0.09 9.16
N ASN A 767 -14.31 1.26 8.53
CA ASN A 767 -13.40 1.44 7.40
C ASN A 767 -12.03 1.87 7.90
N SER A 768 -10.99 1.79 7.07
CA SER A 768 -9.60 2.09 7.48
C SER A 768 -9.47 3.43 8.23
N LEU A 769 -10.23 4.47 7.86
CA LEU A 769 -10.23 5.77 8.56
C LEU A 769 -10.66 5.78 10.03
N ARG A 770 -11.23 4.68 10.49
CA ARG A 770 -11.89 4.54 11.78
C ARG A 770 -11.46 3.28 12.51
N ASP A 771 -10.74 2.43 11.80
CA ASP A 771 -10.19 1.18 12.28
C ASP A 771 -8.71 1.42 12.63
N CYS A 772 -8.30 0.95 13.80
CA CYS A 772 -6.92 1.13 14.24
C CYS A 772 -6.02 -0.07 13.96
N ASP A 773 -6.56 -1.19 13.46
CA ASP A 773 -5.89 -2.47 13.18
C ASP A 773 -6.56 -3.12 11.96
N SER A 774 -6.45 -2.48 10.78
CA SER A 774 -7.27 -2.74 9.59
C SER A 774 -7.21 -4.18 9.03
N ASP A 775 -6.24 -5.00 9.47
CA ASP A 775 -6.09 -6.41 9.09
C ASP A 775 -6.22 -7.40 10.25
N ASN A 776 -6.55 -6.91 11.46
CA ASN A 776 -6.75 -7.66 12.68
C ASN A 776 -5.59 -8.57 13.06
N ASP A 777 -4.38 -8.04 13.02
CA ASP A 777 -3.18 -8.81 13.33
C ASP A 777 -2.58 -8.55 14.72
N ALA A 778 -3.17 -7.59 15.45
CA ALA A 778 -2.79 -7.04 16.75
C ALA A 778 -1.79 -5.87 16.72
N LEU A 779 -1.33 -5.46 15.53
CA LEU A 779 -0.38 -4.38 15.32
C LEU A 779 -1.05 -3.21 14.61
N PHE A 780 -1.33 -2.15 15.38
CA PHE A 780 -2.00 -0.97 14.82
C PHE A 780 -1.32 -0.35 13.60
N ASP A 781 -2.10 0.13 12.64
CA ASP A 781 -1.68 0.56 11.30
C ASP A 781 -0.56 1.61 11.35
N GLY A 782 -0.70 2.61 12.21
CA GLY A 782 0.30 3.64 12.45
C GLY A 782 1.65 3.09 12.92
N THR A 783 1.68 1.93 13.58
CA THR A 783 2.92 1.22 13.94
C THR A 783 3.52 0.51 12.73
N GLU A 784 2.69 -0.13 11.92
CA GLU A 784 3.06 -0.90 10.74
C GLU A 784 3.62 -0.03 9.63
N MET A 785 2.97 1.11 9.40
CA MET A 785 3.42 2.14 8.48
C MET A 785 4.69 2.85 8.98
N GLY A 786 5.16 2.55 10.20
CA GLY A 786 6.33 3.12 10.83
C GLY A 786 6.13 4.58 11.28
N PHE A 787 4.87 4.95 11.48
CA PHE A 787 4.48 6.22 12.07
C PHE A 787 4.55 6.13 13.60
N GLY A 788 3.95 7.09 14.27
CA GLY A 788 3.86 7.04 15.71
C GLY A 788 3.29 8.32 16.26
N CYS A 789 3.02 8.30 17.56
CA CYS A 789 2.09 9.21 18.24
C CYS A 789 2.58 10.67 18.42
N MET A 790 3.09 11.30 17.37
CA MET A 790 3.64 12.65 17.40
C MET A 790 2.66 13.71 16.87
N SER A 791 1.61 13.32 16.15
CA SER A 791 0.55 14.25 15.77
C SER A 791 -0.12 14.80 17.04
N PRO A 792 -0.45 16.10 17.07
CA PRO A 792 -1.23 16.65 18.18
C PRO A 792 -2.69 16.19 18.17
N ASP A 793 -3.13 15.59 17.07
CA ASP A 793 -4.50 15.14 16.85
C ASP A 793 -4.67 13.67 17.31
N THR A 794 -3.64 12.81 17.23
CA THR A 794 -3.59 11.51 17.95
C THR A 794 -3.79 11.62 19.48
N ASP A 795 -4.93 11.17 20.01
CA ASP A 795 -5.22 11.04 21.44
C ASP A 795 -4.61 9.77 22.04
N THR A 796 -3.34 9.86 22.41
CA THR A 796 -2.63 8.81 23.19
C THR A 796 -3.29 8.37 24.52
N SER A 797 -4.40 9.00 24.95
CA SER A 797 -5.14 8.59 26.14
C SER A 797 -6.10 7.43 25.91
N VAL A 798 -6.55 7.18 24.68
CA VAL A 798 -7.37 6.00 24.34
C VAL A 798 -6.54 4.73 24.23
N LYS A 799 -5.23 4.86 23.94
CA LYS A 799 -4.22 3.80 23.86
C LYS A 799 -4.19 3.01 22.54
N ARG A 800 -4.82 3.53 21.48
CA ARG A 800 -4.73 3.05 20.10
C ARG A 800 -3.43 3.41 19.40
N CYS A 801 -2.75 4.51 19.75
CA CYS A 801 -1.40 4.68 19.21
C CYS A 801 -0.29 3.96 19.99
N ARG A 802 0.41 3.06 19.31
CA ARG A 802 1.70 2.50 19.74
C ARG A 802 2.82 3.18 18.96
N LYS A 803 3.87 3.54 19.69
CA LYS A 803 4.99 4.22 19.06
C LYS A 803 5.92 3.18 18.44
N ASP A 804 6.08 3.25 17.14
CA ASP A 804 7.16 2.55 16.45
C ASP A 804 8.53 2.92 17.07
N THR A 805 9.22 1.88 17.51
CA THR A 805 10.48 1.95 18.24
C THR A 805 11.70 2.02 17.32
N ASP A 806 11.58 1.59 16.06
CA ASP A 806 12.64 1.68 15.06
C ASP A 806 12.47 2.78 14.01
N LEU A 807 11.30 3.44 13.97
CA LEU A 807 10.99 4.64 13.17
C LEU A 807 10.98 4.37 11.66
N GLY A 808 10.24 3.35 11.25
CA GLY A 808 9.96 2.87 9.90
C GLY A 808 11.12 2.08 9.32
N ALA A 809 11.97 1.49 10.17
CA ALA A 809 13.03 0.60 9.70
C ALA A 809 12.50 -0.81 9.44
N THR A 810 11.48 -1.23 10.17
CA THR A 810 10.58 -2.31 9.82
C THR A 810 9.23 -1.67 9.49
N LYS A 811 8.61 -2.12 8.42
CA LYS A 811 7.25 -1.73 8.03
C LYS A 811 6.52 -2.98 7.58
N THR A 812 5.24 -2.99 7.82
CA THR A 812 4.28 -4.03 7.40
C THR A 812 3.11 -3.34 6.72
N SER A 813 2.29 -4.10 6.02
CA SER A 813 1.11 -3.57 5.34
C SER A 813 -0.06 -3.61 6.32
N PRO A 814 -0.76 -2.48 6.55
CA PRO A 814 -1.93 -2.45 7.42
C PRO A 814 -3.16 -3.18 6.84
N LEU A 815 -3.08 -3.60 5.58
CA LEU A 815 -4.15 -4.33 4.91
C LEU A 815 -3.89 -5.84 4.85
N LEU A 816 -2.69 -6.29 5.22
CA LEU A 816 -2.27 -7.68 5.06
C LEU A 816 -1.71 -8.23 6.35
N LYS A 817 -2.53 -9.06 7.02
CA LYS A 817 -2.20 -9.75 8.26
C LYS A 817 -0.84 -10.44 8.28
N ASP A 818 -0.30 -10.84 7.12
CA ASP A 818 1.03 -11.46 6.96
C ASP A 818 1.74 -10.84 5.74
N THR A 819 2.52 -9.79 5.99
CA THR A 819 3.23 -9.03 4.95
C THR A 819 4.15 -9.89 4.07
N ASP A 820 4.77 -10.93 4.61
CA ASP A 820 5.75 -11.74 3.89
C ASP A 820 5.23 -13.06 3.32
N ASN A 821 3.97 -13.38 3.60
CA ASN A 821 3.27 -14.59 3.21
C ASN A 821 3.94 -15.89 3.73
N GLY A 822 4.56 -15.84 4.90
CA GLY A 822 5.22 -16.97 5.56
C GLY A 822 4.30 -17.85 6.40
N GLY A 823 3.07 -17.39 6.63
CA GLY A 823 1.97 -18.06 7.31
C GLY A 823 1.85 -17.72 8.79
N VAL A 824 2.46 -16.63 9.25
CA VAL A 824 2.34 -16.08 10.60
C VAL A 824 2.07 -14.59 10.49
N SER A 825 1.19 -14.06 11.33
CA SER A 825 0.87 -12.64 11.27
C SER A 825 2.00 -11.72 11.75
N ASP A 826 2.01 -10.48 11.30
CA ASP A 826 3.07 -9.53 11.61
C ASP A 826 3.12 -9.20 13.11
N GLY A 827 1.96 -9.03 13.76
CA GLY A 827 1.82 -8.92 15.20
C GLY A 827 2.28 -10.18 15.96
N ALA A 828 2.11 -11.38 15.38
CA ALA A 828 2.60 -12.62 15.97
C ALA A 828 4.13 -12.77 15.87
N GLU A 829 4.74 -12.13 14.86
CA GLU A 829 6.18 -12.03 14.65
C GLU A 829 6.85 -10.91 15.46
N ASP A 830 6.14 -9.80 15.70
CA ASP A 830 6.44 -8.75 16.67
C ASP A 830 5.51 -8.82 17.92
N PRO A 831 5.67 -9.81 18.80
CA PRO A 831 4.87 -9.92 20.03
C PRO A 831 5.12 -8.77 21.03
N THR A 832 6.01 -7.83 20.71
CA THR A 832 6.18 -6.60 21.49
C THR A 832 5.40 -5.41 20.96
N LEU A 833 4.78 -5.58 19.79
CA LEU A 833 3.84 -4.69 19.12
C LEU A 833 4.37 -3.26 19.06
N ASN A 834 5.63 -3.12 18.66
CA ASN A 834 6.31 -1.84 18.62
C ASN A 834 7.01 -1.53 17.30
N GLY A 835 6.68 -2.30 16.26
CA GLY A 835 7.12 -2.09 14.88
C GLY A 835 8.61 -2.32 14.70
N ALA A 836 9.30 -2.99 15.63
CA ALA A 836 10.74 -3.16 15.56
C ALA A 836 11.19 -4.61 15.74
N VAL A 837 12.04 -5.07 14.83
CA VAL A 837 12.70 -6.39 14.96
C VAL A 837 13.78 -6.34 16.05
N GLY A 838 13.39 -6.73 17.25
CA GLY A 838 14.23 -6.77 18.45
C GLY A 838 14.89 -8.11 18.71
N SER A 839 15.25 -8.33 19.98
CA SER A 839 16.07 -9.48 20.40
C SER A 839 15.20 -10.60 20.92
N GLY A 840 14.68 -11.44 20.02
CA GLY A 840 13.82 -12.57 20.37
C GLY A 840 12.50 -12.58 19.60
N GLU A 841 12.18 -11.47 18.93
CA GLU A 841 11.18 -11.39 17.86
C GLU A 841 11.70 -11.99 16.55
N LEU A 842 10.77 -12.21 15.63
CA LEU A 842 11.03 -12.58 14.23
C LEU A 842 10.95 -11.33 13.36
N ASN A 843 11.03 -11.50 12.04
CA ASN A 843 11.05 -10.38 11.11
C ASN A 843 9.83 -10.52 10.18
N PRO A 844 8.80 -9.67 10.36
CA PRO A 844 7.57 -9.61 9.56
C PRO A 844 7.74 -9.54 8.03
N ASN A 845 8.98 -9.32 7.56
CA ASN A 845 9.32 -9.20 6.14
C ASN A 845 10.20 -10.36 5.65
N LYS A 846 10.22 -11.50 6.35
CA LYS A 846 11.14 -12.60 6.07
C LYS A 846 10.63 -14.03 6.38
N TYR A 847 9.62 -14.51 5.67
CA TYR A 847 8.94 -15.84 5.61
C TYR A 847 9.66 -17.14 6.05
N LEU A 848 11.00 -17.15 6.07
CA LEU A 848 11.83 -18.29 6.46
C LEU A 848 12.02 -18.45 7.98
N ASP A 849 11.72 -17.46 8.81
CA ASP A 849 11.83 -17.58 10.28
C ASP A 849 10.54 -17.91 11.03
N ASP A 850 9.40 -17.80 10.37
CA ASP A 850 8.03 -18.18 10.78
C ASP A 850 7.94 -19.63 11.25
N ALA A 851 8.70 -20.52 10.62
CA ALA A 851 8.75 -21.94 10.97
C ALA A 851 9.24 -22.20 12.42
N THR A 852 9.64 -21.16 13.15
CA THR A 852 10.05 -21.21 14.55
C THR A 852 9.02 -20.66 15.54
N VAL A 853 7.93 -20.07 15.04
CA VAL A 853 6.79 -19.61 15.84
C VAL A 853 6.11 -20.81 16.48
N ILE A 854 5.68 -20.61 17.72
CA ILE A 854 4.93 -21.60 18.49
C ILE A 854 3.58 -20.97 18.74
N ASP A 855 2.56 -21.71 18.34
CA ASP A 855 1.16 -21.44 18.55
C ASP A 855 0.57 -22.79 19.05
N SER A 856 0.18 -22.80 20.31
CA SER A 856 -0.01 -24.01 21.10
C SER A 856 -1.40 -24.63 20.92
N ASP A 857 -2.42 -23.80 20.70
CA ASP A 857 -3.84 -24.14 20.54
C ASP A 857 -4.38 -23.87 19.13
N LYS A 858 -3.67 -23.11 18.29
CA LYS A 858 -3.89 -22.96 16.85
C LYS A 858 -5.05 -22.08 16.46
N ASP A 859 -5.19 -20.97 17.14
CA ASP A 859 -6.15 -19.91 16.81
C ASP A 859 -5.58 -18.85 15.86
N GLY A 860 -4.26 -18.79 15.69
CA GLY A 860 -3.61 -17.78 14.83
C GLY A 860 -2.75 -16.78 15.60
N LEU A 861 -2.88 -16.70 16.93
CA LEU A 861 -1.97 -15.92 17.76
C LEU A 861 -0.77 -16.77 18.20
N SER A 862 0.41 -16.16 18.25
CA SER A 862 1.58 -16.88 18.77
C SER A 862 1.58 -16.92 20.30
N ASP A 863 2.16 -17.97 20.89
CA ASP A 863 2.39 -18.09 22.34
C ASP A 863 3.05 -16.82 22.92
N ALA A 864 3.87 -16.13 22.13
CA ALA A 864 4.56 -14.92 22.56
C ALA A 864 3.61 -13.71 22.58
N LEU A 865 2.76 -13.58 21.57
CA LEU A 865 1.74 -12.53 21.44
C LEU A 865 0.64 -12.72 22.48
N GLU A 866 0.13 -13.93 22.67
CA GLU A 866 -0.85 -14.25 23.70
C GLU A 866 -0.34 -13.88 25.12
N ILE A 867 0.96 -14.08 25.39
CA ILE A 867 1.56 -13.62 26.66
C ILE A 867 1.57 -12.10 26.79
N ALA A 868 1.73 -11.39 25.67
CA ALA A 868 1.76 -9.93 25.62
C ALA A 868 0.36 -9.33 25.81
N LEU A 869 -0.65 -9.89 25.13
CA LEU A 869 -2.07 -9.51 25.24
C LEU A 869 -2.67 -9.97 26.57
N GLY A 870 -2.23 -11.13 27.09
CA GLY A 870 -2.71 -11.72 28.33
C GLY A 870 -3.75 -12.82 28.14
N SER A 871 -3.97 -13.26 26.90
CA SER A 871 -4.80 -14.41 26.53
C SER A 871 -4.15 -15.75 26.91
N LYS A 872 -4.80 -16.86 26.61
CA LYS A 872 -4.48 -18.18 27.16
C LYS A 872 -3.93 -19.16 26.12
N LEU A 873 -2.61 -19.38 26.19
CA LEU A 873 -1.78 -20.37 25.46
C LEU A 873 -2.33 -21.79 25.19
N ASP A 874 -3.38 -22.24 25.87
CA ASP A 874 -3.94 -23.57 25.69
C ASP A 874 -5.46 -23.58 25.55
N ASP A 875 -6.02 -22.43 25.16
CA ASP A 875 -7.43 -22.11 25.13
C ASP A 875 -7.70 -21.03 24.06
N ALA A 876 -7.87 -21.49 22.82
CA ALA A 876 -8.11 -20.72 21.59
C ALA A 876 -9.34 -19.77 21.58
N ASP A 877 -10.01 -19.59 22.70
CA ASP A 877 -11.17 -18.70 22.89
C ASP A 877 -11.14 -18.33 24.38
N THR A 878 -10.49 -17.21 24.68
CA THR A 878 -10.02 -16.93 26.03
C THR A 878 -11.14 -16.48 26.95
N ASP A 879 -12.05 -15.66 26.43
CA ASP A 879 -13.17 -15.10 27.15
C ASP A 879 -14.43 -15.98 27.08
N ASP A 880 -14.51 -16.92 26.14
CA ASP A 880 -15.60 -17.87 25.86
C ASP A 880 -16.83 -17.24 25.19
N ASP A 881 -16.61 -16.26 24.32
CA ASP A 881 -17.65 -15.49 23.62
C ASP A 881 -18.10 -16.10 22.28
N GLY A 882 -17.32 -17.05 21.75
CA GLY A 882 -17.58 -17.77 20.51
C GLY A 882 -16.62 -17.44 19.36
N VAL A 883 -15.91 -16.32 19.43
CA VAL A 883 -14.79 -15.97 18.54
C VAL A 883 -13.52 -16.64 19.06
N ILE A 884 -12.59 -16.95 18.17
CA ILE A 884 -11.28 -17.47 18.60
C ILE A 884 -10.30 -16.31 18.70
N ASP A 885 -9.36 -16.35 19.64
CA ASP A 885 -8.50 -15.20 19.96
C ASP A 885 -7.80 -14.57 18.73
N GLY A 886 -7.46 -15.39 17.72
CA GLY A 886 -6.80 -14.93 16.50
C GLY A 886 -7.71 -14.43 15.37
N ASP A 887 -9.03 -14.63 15.49
CA ASP A 887 -10.06 -14.13 14.56
C ASP A 887 -10.84 -12.96 15.18
N GLU A 888 -10.45 -12.48 16.35
CA GLU A 888 -11.11 -11.34 16.98
C GLU A 888 -10.76 -10.02 16.29
N PRO A 889 -11.76 -9.14 16.08
CA PRO A 889 -11.51 -7.80 15.59
C PRO A 889 -10.75 -6.94 16.59
N ASN A 890 -9.78 -6.21 16.08
CA ASN A 890 -8.96 -5.28 16.84
C ASN A 890 -8.41 -5.92 18.15
N PRO A 891 -7.77 -7.11 18.10
CA PRO A 891 -7.59 -7.99 19.27
C PRO A 891 -6.71 -7.38 20.37
N SER A 892 -5.98 -6.31 20.04
CA SER A 892 -5.09 -5.60 20.94
C SER A 892 -5.62 -4.24 21.45
N ASP A 893 -6.80 -3.81 20.97
CA ASP A 893 -7.51 -2.60 21.39
C ASP A 893 -8.45 -2.85 22.58
N ASP A 894 -8.90 -1.77 23.23
CA ASP A 894 -9.83 -1.66 24.36
C ASP A 894 -11.00 -0.78 23.90
N SER A 895 -11.83 -1.30 22.99
CA SER A 895 -12.79 -0.53 22.17
C SER A 895 -13.73 0.35 22.98
N ASP A 896 -14.28 -0.16 24.07
CA ASP A 896 -15.21 0.58 24.95
C ASP A 896 -14.52 1.32 26.11
N LEU A 897 -13.20 1.16 26.25
CA LEU A 897 -12.35 1.75 27.28
C LEU A 897 -12.70 1.30 28.72
N ASP A 898 -13.23 0.09 28.93
CA ASP A 898 -13.47 -0.51 30.25
C ASP A 898 -12.17 -0.97 30.95
N GLY A 899 -11.10 -1.14 30.17
CA GLY A 899 -9.77 -1.56 30.60
C GLY A 899 -9.46 -3.03 30.43
N LYS A 900 -10.28 -3.77 29.68
CA LYS A 900 -9.92 -5.03 29.01
C LYS A 900 -9.69 -4.75 27.54
N ILE A 901 -8.90 -5.60 26.90
CA ILE A 901 -8.76 -5.57 25.45
C ILE A 901 -9.74 -6.57 24.86
N ASN A 902 -10.10 -6.43 23.59
CA ASN A 902 -11.12 -7.23 22.90
C ASN A 902 -10.88 -8.73 23.12
N VAL A 903 -9.61 -9.21 23.00
CA VAL A 903 -9.23 -10.64 23.24
C VAL A 903 -9.45 -11.19 24.64
N LEU A 904 -9.96 -10.36 25.53
CA LEU A 904 -10.30 -10.70 26.91
C LEU A 904 -11.71 -10.24 27.29
N ASP A 905 -12.50 -9.73 26.35
CA ASP A 905 -13.82 -9.15 26.57
C ASP A 905 -14.90 -9.62 25.59
N ALA A 906 -15.80 -10.46 26.10
CA ALA A 906 -16.84 -11.13 25.31
C ALA A 906 -17.93 -10.23 24.71
N ASP A 907 -17.84 -8.91 24.90
CA ASP A 907 -18.82 -7.87 24.56
C ASP A 907 -18.01 -6.57 24.38
N SER A 908 -17.24 -6.51 23.29
CA SER A 908 -16.15 -5.54 23.07
C SER A 908 -16.61 -4.08 23.02
N ASP A 909 -17.84 -3.82 22.60
CA ASP A 909 -18.46 -2.49 22.59
C ASP A 909 -19.42 -2.23 23.76
N ASN A 910 -19.69 -3.27 24.58
CA ASN A 910 -20.56 -3.26 25.76
C ASN A 910 -22.03 -2.86 25.50
N ASP A 911 -22.52 -3.16 24.31
CA ASP A 911 -23.89 -2.90 23.88
C ASP A 911 -24.88 -3.96 24.42
N GLY A 912 -24.34 -5.11 24.84
CA GLY A 912 -25.05 -6.23 25.41
C GLY A 912 -25.41 -7.32 24.41
N LEU A 913 -24.91 -7.35 23.20
CA LEU A 913 -24.74 -8.55 22.41
C LEU A 913 -23.40 -9.20 22.81
N PHE A 914 -22.94 -10.25 22.15
CA PHE A 914 -21.62 -10.82 22.42
C PHE A 914 -20.94 -10.96 21.07
N ASP A 915 -19.64 -10.71 20.97
CA ASP A 915 -18.98 -10.52 19.68
C ASP A 915 -19.19 -11.73 18.75
N GLY A 916 -19.12 -12.95 19.30
CA GLY A 916 -19.46 -14.17 18.57
C GLY A 916 -20.90 -14.20 18.03
N THR A 917 -21.90 -13.65 18.72
CA THR A 917 -23.27 -13.52 18.19
C THR A 917 -23.33 -12.52 17.03
N GLU A 918 -22.61 -11.41 17.14
CA GLU A 918 -22.60 -10.31 16.18
C GLU A 918 -21.97 -10.71 14.85
N LEU A 919 -20.87 -11.46 14.94
CA LEU A 919 -20.19 -12.07 13.79
C LEU A 919 -20.96 -13.28 13.20
N GLY A 920 -22.10 -13.65 13.80
CA GLY A 920 -22.97 -14.73 13.32
C GLY A 920 -22.46 -16.14 13.63
N ILE A 921 -21.73 -16.31 14.73
CA ILE A 921 -21.10 -17.57 15.16
C ILE A 921 -22.05 -18.38 16.06
N ASP A 922 -22.06 -19.71 15.87
CA ASP A 922 -23.00 -20.62 16.53
C ASP A 922 -22.48 -21.22 17.87
N CYS A 923 -21.44 -20.62 18.46
CA CYS A 923 -20.71 -21.09 19.65
C CYS A 923 -20.23 -22.56 19.58
N SER A 924 -20.08 -23.15 18.39
CA SER A 924 -19.79 -24.59 18.26
C SER A 924 -18.31 -24.95 18.38
N HIS A 925 -17.42 -23.95 18.45
CA HIS A 925 -15.99 -24.18 18.56
C HIS A 925 -15.65 -24.95 19.85
N PRO A 926 -14.72 -25.92 19.83
CA PRO A 926 -14.41 -26.71 21.03
C PRO A 926 -13.71 -25.95 22.16
N ALA A 927 -13.13 -24.79 21.87
CA ALA A 927 -12.50 -23.92 22.86
C ALA A 927 -13.56 -23.19 23.70
N THR A 928 -14.60 -22.66 23.05
CA THR A 928 -15.74 -21.99 23.69
C THR A 928 -16.40 -22.80 24.80
N ASN A 929 -16.20 -22.36 26.04
CA ASN A 929 -16.78 -22.99 27.22
C ASN A 929 -18.14 -22.39 27.58
N LEU A 930 -19.18 -22.99 27.01
CA LEU A 930 -20.59 -22.70 27.26
C LEU A 930 -21.05 -22.72 28.75
N ASP A 931 -20.25 -23.25 29.68
CA ASP A 931 -20.58 -23.17 31.12
C ASP A 931 -20.34 -21.76 31.70
N LYS A 932 -19.62 -20.87 31.00
CA LYS A 932 -19.43 -19.47 31.43
C LYS A 932 -20.64 -18.57 31.16
N GLU A 933 -21.50 -18.95 30.22
CA GLU A 933 -22.67 -18.16 29.77
C GLU A 933 -22.30 -16.84 29.05
N ASP A 934 -21.09 -16.77 28.49
CA ASP A 934 -20.54 -15.60 27.78
C ASP A 934 -20.68 -15.72 26.23
N CYS A 935 -21.26 -16.81 25.70
CA CYS A 935 -21.61 -16.96 24.27
C CYS A 935 -23.09 -17.32 24.09
N ILE A 936 -23.77 -16.66 23.14
CA ILE A 936 -25.11 -17.04 22.68
C ILE A 936 -25.05 -17.37 21.19
N ALA A 937 -25.49 -18.59 20.85
CA ALA A 937 -25.37 -19.05 19.48
C ALA A 937 -26.31 -18.26 18.56
N ASP A 938 -25.75 -17.71 17.50
CA ASP A 938 -26.52 -17.09 16.43
C ASP A 938 -27.47 -18.12 15.79
N LEU A 939 -28.74 -17.71 15.60
CA LEU A 939 -29.81 -18.60 15.13
C LEU A 939 -30.09 -18.49 13.64
N ASP A 940 -29.57 -17.48 12.96
CA ASP A 940 -29.78 -17.28 11.53
C ASP A 940 -28.57 -17.58 10.64
N MET A 941 -27.47 -18.00 11.27
CA MET A 941 -26.17 -18.35 10.70
C MET A 941 -25.50 -17.18 9.99
N GLY A 942 -25.50 -16.01 10.63
CA GLY A 942 -24.90 -14.78 10.15
C GLY A 942 -25.65 -14.16 8.97
N MET A 943 -26.95 -14.40 8.84
CA MET A 943 -27.79 -13.65 7.91
C MET A 943 -28.04 -12.22 8.40
N THR A 944 -28.05 -12.04 9.72
CA THR A 944 -27.95 -10.74 10.37
C THR A 944 -26.59 -10.70 11.07
N ARG A 945 -25.83 -9.62 10.86
CA ARG A 945 -24.54 -9.38 11.51
C ARG A 945 -24.51 -7.94 11.98
N THR A 946 -23.90 -7.71 13.12
CA THR A 946 -23.61 -6.39 13.69
C THR A 946 -22.09 -6.29 13.91
N SER A 947 -21.60 -5.09 14.19
CA SER A 947 -20.18 -4.87 14.44
C SER A 947 -19.91 -5.04 15.94
N PRO A 948 -18.97 -5.92 16.35
CA PRO A 948 -18.60 -6.07 17.76
C PRO A 948 -17.86 -4.86 18.35
N LEU A 949 -17.53 -3.88 17.51
CA LEU A 949 -16.78 -2.69 17.90
C LEU A 949 -17.66 -1.42 17.94
N ILE A 950 -18.93 -1.52 17.53
CA ILE A 950 -19.82 -0.38 17.37
C ILE A 950 -21.16 -0.64 18.05
N GLU A 951 -21.40 0.06 19.18
CA GLU A 951 -22.62 -0.09 20.01
C GLU A 951 -23.96 -0.03 19.23
N ASP A 952 -24.01 0.64 18.08
CA ASP A 952 -25.21 0.89 17.27
C ASP A 952 -24.81 0.82 15.79
N THR A 953 -24.81 -0.39 15.22
CA THR A 953 -24.33 -0.69 13.86
C THR A 953 -25.05 0.16 12.80
N ASP A 954 -26.35 0.41 12.96
CA ASP A 954 -27.14 1.14 11.96
C ASP A 954 -27.23 2.67 12.18
N GLY A 955 -26.75 3.14 13.33
CA GLY A 955 -26.75 4.54 13.75
C GLY A 955 -28.14 5.10 14.11
N GLY A 956 -29.08 4.22 14.46
CA GLY A 956 -30.50 4.47 14.68
C GLY A 956 -30.85 5.13 16.01
N SER A 957 -29.91 5.19 16.96
CA SER A 957 -30.00 5.65 18.36
C SER A 957 -30.39 4.61 19.41
N ALA A 958 -30.43 3.33 19.08
CA ALA A 958 -30.50 2.25 20.04
C ALA A 958 -29.40 1.22 19.81
N PRO A 959 -28.82 0.69 20.90
CA PRO A 959 -27.79 -0.33 20.77
C PRO A 959 -28.32 -1.66 20.21
N ASP A 960 -27.48 -2.41 19.50
CA ASP A 960 -27.83 -3.65 18.81
C ASP A 960 -28.37 -4.71 19.79
N GLY A 961 -27.75 -4.88 20.95
CA GLY A 961 -28.21 -5.74 22.04
C GLY A 961 -29.56 -5.32 22.67
N ASP A 962 -29.93 -4.04 22.55
CA ASP A 962 -31.25 -3.51 22.95
C ASP A 962 -32.31 -3.72 21.84
N GLU A 963 -31.87 -3.94 20.60
CA GLU A 963 -32.67 -4.21 19.42
C GLU A 963 -32.98 -5.70 19.31
N ASP A 964 -31.96 -6.56 19.48
CA ASP A 964 -32.05 -8.00 19.72
C ASP A 964 -32.15 -8.32 21.22
N ALA A 965 -33.31 -8.02 21.78
CA ALA A 965 -33.59 -8.20 23.20
C ALA A 965 -33.41 -9.64 23.74
N ASN A 966 -33.33 -10.64 22.85
CA ASN A 966 -33.12 -12.03 23.23
C ASN A 966 -31.72 -12.57 22.87
N LYS A 967 -30.90 -11.74 22.21
CA LYS A 967 -29.47 -11.90 21.92
C LYS A 967 -29.16 -13.15 21.12
N ASN A 968 -30.01 -13.48 20.16
CA ASN A 968 -29.92 -14.71 19.38
C ASN A 968 -29.52 -14.47 17.91
N GLY A 969 -29.16 -13.24 17.56
CA GLY A 969 -28.69 -12.79 16.26
C GLY A 969 -29.72 -12.87 15.14
N ILE A 970 -31.00 -13.22 15.42
CA ILE A 970 -32.05 -13.27 14.39
C ILE A 970 -33.08 -12.16 14.59
N VAL A 971 -33.36 -11.40 13.53
CA VAL A 971 -34.44 -10.39 13.53
C VAL A 971 -35.82 -11.04 13.71
N ASP A 972 -36.32 -11.02 14.95
CA ASP A 972 -37.61 -11.57 15.33
C ASP A 972 -38.75 -10.54 15.21
N GLY A 973 -39.96 -11.01 14.90
CA GLY A 973 -41.12 -10.12 14.74
C GLY A 973 -41.62 -9.41 16.02
N SER A 974 -40.94 -9.56 17.15
CA SER A 974 -41.18 -8.85 18.41
C SER A 974 -40.03 -7.94 18.86
N GLU A 975 -38.94 -7.93 18.10
CA GLU A 975 -37.73 -7.15 18.30
C GLU A 975 -37.64 -6.04 17.25
N ARG A 976 -36.64 -5.17 17.41
CA ARG A 976 -36.23 -4.22 16.37
C ARG A 976 -35.17 -4.89 15.51
N ASP A 977 -34.86 -4.27 14.39
CA ASP A 977 -33.92 -4.79 13.40
C ASP A 977 -32.62 -3.98 13.53
N PRO A 978 -31.52 -4.56 14.07
CA PRO A 978 -30.24 -3.87 14.30
C PRO A 978 -29.58 -3.26 13.05
N LEU A 979 -30.13 -3.53 11.86
CA LEU A 979 -29.63 -3.04 10.57
C LEU A 979 -30.59 -2.04 9.90
N ASN A 980 -31.56 -1.50 10.65
CA ASN A 980 -32.59 -0.61 10.14
C ASN A 980 -32.87 0.60 11.07
N PRO A 981 -32.22 1.75 10.83
CA PRO A 981 -32.22 2.89 11.77
C PRO A 981 -33.57 3.60 11.86
N ALA A 982 -34.53 3.20 11.02
CA ALA A 982 -35.84 3.82 10.91
C ALA A 982 -36.88 3.25 11.89
N ASP A 983 -36.73 2.01 12.37
CA ASP A 983 -37.68 1.42 13.33
C ASP A 983 -37.34 1.78 14.79
N ASP A 984 -36.13 2.26 14.99
CA ASP A 984 -35.60 2.80 16.21
C ASP A 984 -36.34 4.04 16.73
N LEU A 985 -36.77 4.88 15.80
CA LEU A 985 -37.49 6.13 16.07
C LEU A 985 -39.00 5.93 16.31
N MET A 986 -39.43 4.77 16.82
CA MET A 986 -40.81 4.55 17.28
C MET A 986 -41.08 5.30 18.60
N ALA A 987 -41.49 6.57 18.49
CA ALA A 987 -41.90 7.43 19.60
C ALA A 987 -42.91 6.76 20.57
N VAL A 988 -42.41 6.30 21.72
CA VAL A 988 -43.19 5.92 22.90
C VAL A 988 -43.93 7.15 23.42
N GLU A 989 -45.21 7.31 23.08
CA GLU A 989 -46.01 8.48 23.49
C GLU A 989 -46.45 8.35 24.96
N CYS A 990 -46.69 7.12 25.43
CA CYS A 990 -46.87 6.82 26.85
C CYS A 990 -46.50 5.37 27.20
N MET A 991 -45.92 5.14 28.40
CA MET A 991 -45.68 3.81 28.97
C MET A 991 -46.76 3.41 29.98
N SER A 992 -47.53 4.40 30.45
CA SER A 992 -48.66 4.21 31.33
C SER A 992 -49.76 5.21 30.99
N ASP A 993 -51.00 4.91 31.38
CA ASP A 993 -52.11 5.86 31.19
C ASP A 993 -51.80 7.27 31.73
N PHE A 994 -51.00 7.37 32.81
CA PHE A 994 -50.67 8.64 33.46
C PHE A 994 -49.89 9.59 32.54
N ASP A 995 -49.12 9.05 31.61
CA ASP A 995 -48.31 9.83 30.67
C ASP A 995 -49.20 10.43 29.57
N CYS A 996 -50.34 9.79 29.28
CA CYS A 996 -51.32 10.26 28.29
C CYS A 996 -52.27 11.36 28.82
N GLY A 997 -52.07 11.83 30.06
CA GLY A 997 -52.79 12.96 30.67
C GLY A 997 -53.20 12.73 32.12
N ALA A 998 -53.90 13.72 32.71
CA ALA A 998 -54.42 13.60 34.08
C ALA A 998 -55.45 12.45 34.23
N GLU A 999 -55.73 12.04 35.48
CA GLU A 999 -56.63 10.91 35.79
C GLU A 999 -58.05 11.07 35.22
N ASP A 1000 -58.48 12.25 34.77
CA ASP A 1000 -59.77 12.52 34.11
C ASP A 1000 -59.64 13.01 32.66
N SER A 1001 -58.50 12.73 32.02
CA SER A 1001 -58.17 13.18 30.66
C SER A 1001 -59.07 12.61 29.57
N GLY A 1002 -59.67 11.43 29.78
CA GLY A 1002 -60.31 10.66 28.72
C GLY A 1002 -59.33 10.09 27.71
N ARG A 1003 -58.06 9.94 28.09
CA ARG A 1003 -56.99 9.34 27.27
C ARG A 1003 -56.24 8.28 28.06
N VAL A 1004 -55.91 7.17 27.41
CA VAL A 1004 -55.22 6.01 27.98
C VAL A 1004 -54.10 5.55 27.06
N CYS A 1005 -53.13 4.85 27.62
CA CYS A 1005 -52.04 4.24 26.87
C CYS A 1005 -52.57 2.94 26.29
N ASP A 1006 -52.48 2.74 24.98
CA ASP A 1006 -52.78 1.44 24.39
C ASP A 1006 -51.58 0.51 24.41
N ASP A 1007 -51.81 -0.75 24.02
CA ASP A 1007 -50.76 -1.78 24.02
C ASP A 1007 -49.70 -1.54 22.91
N THR A 1008 -49.81 -0.44 22.16
CA THR A 1008 -48.82 0.06 21.18
C THR A 1008 -48.13 1.33 21.67
N ASN A 1009 -48.21 1.63 22.98
CA ASN A 1009 -47.57 2.76 23.65
C ASN A 1009 -48.00 4.15 23.11
N LYS A 1010 -49.23 4.28 22.59
CA LYS A 1010 -49.80 5.54 22.08
C LYS A 1010 -50.91 6.11 22.96
N CYS A 1011 -51.00 7.44 23.03
CA CYS A 1011 -52.04 8.16 23.77
C CYS A 1011 -53.36 8.18 22.98
N ILE A 1012 -54.24 7.20 23.20
CA ILE A 1012 -55.54 7.14 22.53
C ILE A 1012 -56.68 7.64 23.41
N ASP A 1013 -57.79 8.07 22.78
CA ASP A 1013 -59.00 8.47 23.51
C ASP A 1013 -59.69 7.22 24.13
N GLY A 1014 -59.84 7.20 25.44
CA GLY A 1014 -60.36 6.05 26.18
C GLY A 1014 -60.34 6.22 27.70
N CYS A 1015 -60.72 5.17 28.42
CA CYS A 1015 -60.75 5.18 29.88
C CYS A 1015 -60.63 3.77 30.45
N ARG A 1016 -60.11 3.63 31.68
CA ARG A 1016 -60.12 2.36 32.42
C ARG A 1016 -61.06 2.45 33.63
N GLY A 1017 -61.80 1.38 33.88
CA GLY A 1017 -62.76 1.27 34.98
C GLY A 1017 -62.09 0.99 36.34
N GLN A 1018 -60.89 0.41 36.32
CA GLN A 1018 -60.00 0.24 37.48
C GLN A 1018 -58.55 0.55 37.09
N SER A 1019 -57.85 1.32 37.93
CA SER A 1019 -56.40 1.59 37.84
C SER A 1019 -55.92 2.08 36.46
N GLY A 1020 -56.36 3.27 36.07
CA GLY A 1020 -55.94 3.97 34.85
C GLY A 1020 -56.67 5.31 34.71
N ASN A 1021 -56.47 6.01 33.60
CA ASN A 1021 -57.14 7.28 33.35
C ASN A 1021 -58.64 7.08 33.12
N LYS A 1022 -59.44 7.98 33.67
CA LYS A 1022 -60.90 7.98 33.64
C LYS A 1022 -61.41 9.05 32.68
N CYS A 1023 -62.72 9.03 32.49
CA CYS A 1023 -63.38 9.99 31.64
C CYS A 1023 -63.45 11.40 32.25
N PRO A 1024 -63.49 12.44 31.39
CA PRO A 1024 -63.68 13.81 31.82
C PRO A 1024 -65.00 14.02 32.57
N ALA A 1025 -65.03 15.06 33.40
CA ALA A 1025 -66.17 15.37 34.24
C ALA A 1025 -67.49 15.48 33.44
N GLY A 1026 -68.47 14.65 33.82
CA GLY A 1026 -69.78 14.57 33.15
C GLY A 1026 -69.89 13.43 32.15
N GLU A 1027 -68.89 12.55 32.06
CA GLU A 1027 -68.91 11.32 31.27
C GLU A 1027 -68.61 10.09 32.15
N THR A 1028 -69.20 8.94 31.81
CA THR A 1028 -68.95 7.63 32.41
C THR A 1028 -68.16 6.75 31.46
N CYS A 1029 -67.17 6.06 32.00
CA CYS A 1029 -66.42 5.04 31.29
C CYS A 1029 -67.31 3.82 31.00
N SER A 1030 -67.24 3.31 29.78
CA SER A 1030 -67.94 2.07 29.41
C SER A 1030 -67.25 0.80 29.93
N SER A 1031 -65.98 0.90 30.34
CA SER A 1031 -65.24 -0.19 31.00
C SER A 1031 -65.40 -0.15 32.53
N MET A 1032 -65.35 -1.33 33.17
CA MET A 1032 -65.44 -1.52 34.62
C MET A 1032 -64.19 -2.19 35.22
N ASP A 1033 -63.18 -2.50 34.41
CA ASP A 1033 -61.93 -3.13 34.80
C ASP A 1033 -60.74 -2.42 34.13
N ILE A 1034 -59.59 -3.09 34.04
CA ILE A 1034 -58.37 -2.55 33.44
C ILE A 1034 -58.43 -2.49 31.91
N SER A 1035 -59.44 -3.00 31.22
CA SER A 1035 -59.54 -2.90 29.76
C SER A 1035 -59.91 -1.48 29.29
N ILE A 1036 -59.45 -1.11 28.09
CA ILE A 1036 -59.73 0.20 27.49
C ILE A 1036 -61.22 0.29 27.11
N GLY A 1037 -61.93 1.15 27.82
CA GLY A 1037 -63.29 1.59 27.53
C GLY A 1037 -63.32 2.93 26.84
N THR A 1038 -64.53 3.40 26.56
CA THR A 1038 -64.83 4.68 25.93
C THR A 1038 -65.63 5.58 26.85
N CYS A 1039 -65.40 6.89 26.73
CA CYS A 1039 -66.12 7.88 27.52
C CYS A 1039 -67.45 8.25 26.88
N THR A 1040 -68.52 8.24 27.70
CA THR A 1040 -69.87 8.53 27.25
C THR A 1040 -70.58 9.45 28.24
N PRO A 1041 -71.35 10.48 27.82
CA PRO A 1041 -71.96 11.45 28.74
C PRO A 1041 -72.87 10.83 29.82
N ASP A 1042 -72.60 11.16 31.09
CA ASP A 1042 -73.32 10.70 32.26
C ASP A 1042 -74.64 11.46 32.42
N MET A 1043 -75.75 10.79 32.11
CA MET A 1043 -77.10 11.28 32.38
C MET A 1043 -77.42 11.07 33.87
N GLY A 1044 -76.87 11.95 34.71
CA GLY A 1044 -76.80 11.76 36.16
C GLY A 1044 -78.13 11.54 36.91
N MET A 1045 -78.02 10.79 38.01
CA MET A 1045 -78.97 10.79 39.14
C MET A 1045 -78.17 10.65 40.45
N GLY A 1046 -78.02 11.75 41.17
CA GLY A 1046 -77.05 11.91 42.27
C GLY A 1046 -77.49 11.42 43.66
N GLY A 1047 -76.67 11.78 44.67
CA GLY A 1047 -77.10 11.70 46.07
C GLY A 1047 -76.00 11.65 47.14
N MET A 1048 -75.69 12.83 47.69
CA MET A 1048 -75.60 13.14 49.14
C MET A 1048 -74.57 12.46 50.07
N GLY A 1049 -73.68 13.30 50.62
CA GLY A 1049 -73.31 13.36 52.06
C GLY A 1049 -72.09 12.53 52.49
N GLY A 1050 -71.15 12.99 53.33
CA GLY A 1050 -70.95 14.23 54.07
C GLY A 1050 -69.94 13.97 55.20
N GLY A 1051 -69.07 14.95 55.49
CA GLY A 1051 -68.53 15.18 56.85
C GLY A 1051 -67.05 14.92 57.14
N SER A 1052 -66.30 16.02 57.20
CA SER A 1052 -65.48 16.46 58.36
C SER A 1052 -63.96 16.19 58.45
N THR A 1053 -63.23 17.31 58.28
CA THR A 1053 -62.13 17.90 59.08
C THR A 1053 -60.63 17.60 58.84
N THR A 1054 -59.95 18.69 58.42
CA THR A 1054 -58.56 19.21 58.68
C THR A 1054 -57.35 18.45 58.14
N GLY A 1055 -56.37 19.02 57.42
CA GLY A 1055 -56.11 20.37 56.88
C GLY A 1055 -54.64 20.54 56.42
N GLY A 1056 -54.40 21.36 55.38
CA GLY A 1056 -53.11 21.93 54.90
C GLY A 1056 -52.51 21.25 53.66
N GLN A 1057 -52.05 21.89 52.59
CA GLN A 1057 -51.97 23.29 52.16
C GLN A 1057 -51.60 23.34 50.63
N GLU A 1058 -52.36 24.11 49.82
CA GLU A 1058 -52.08 24.87 48.55
C GLU A 1058 -51.53 24.13 47.29
N ASP A 1059 -52.31 23.81 46.22
CA ASP A 1059 -52.92 24.57 45.07
C ASP A 1059 -51.92 25.26 44.10
N PRO A 1060 -52.23 25.54 42.79
CA PRO A 1060 -53.29 25.07 41.86
C PRO A 1060 -52.75 24.68 40.43
N GLY A 1061 -53.44 23.93 39.56
CA GLY A 1061 -54.49 24.35 38.60
C GLY A 1061 -53.94 25.15 37.38
N GLY A 1062 -54.22 24.87 36.10
CA GLY A 1062 -55.15 23.97 35.42
C GLY A 1062 -55.16 24.26 33.89
N CYS A 1063 -56.01 23.50 33.19
CA CYS A 1063 -56.53 23.58 31.80
C CYS A 1063 -56.31 24.90 30.99
N GLY A 1064 -56.22 24.93 29.67
CA GLY A 1064 -56.66 24.02 28.61
C GLY A 1064 -57.12 24.86 27.39
N CYS A 1065 -57.05 24.31 26.18
CA CYS A 1065 -57.54 24.94 24.95
C CYS A 1065 -58.31 23.92 24.10
N ARG A 1066 -59.30 24.37 23.32
CA ARG A 1066 -60.00 23.57 22.29
C ARG A 1066 -60.14 24.37 20.99
N LEU A 1067 -59.68 23.74 19.88
CA LEU A 1067 -60.27 23.55 18.54
C LEU A 1067 -60.84 24.77 17.76
N GLU A 1068 -60.80 24.87 16.41
CA GLU A 1068 -60.71 23.86 15.35
C GLU A 1068 -60.40 24.50 13.97
N ALA A 1069 -59.77 23.70 13.09
CA ALA A 1069 -59.95 23.48 11.64
C ALA A 1069 -59.73 24.56 10.53
N SER A 1070 -58.80 24.14 9.63
CA SER A 1070 -58.85 23.99 8.16
C SER A 1070 -58.52 25.14 7.18
N SER A 1071 -57.39 24.91 6.50
CA SER A 1071 -57.15 24.84 5.04
C SER A 1071 -57.04 26.09 4.15
N GLU A 1072 -56.07 25.97 3.23
CA GLU A 1072 -55.88 26.59 1.90
C GLU A 1072 -54.91 27.79 1.72
N SER A 1073 -53.78 27.47 1.07
CA SER A 1073 -53.13 28.13 -0.09
C SER A 1073 -52.64 29.60 -0.01
N THR A 1074 -51.30 29.76 -0.16
CA THR A 1074 -50.48 30.74 -0.97
C THR A 1074 -50.95 32.21 -1.20
N PRO A 1075 -50.09 33.19 -1.58
CA PRO A 1075 -48.63 33.39 -1.43
C PRO A 1075 -48.24 34.85 -1.04
N ALA A 1076 -46.93 35.14 -1.03
CA ALA A 1076 -46.28 36.43 -1.31
C ALA A 1076 -46.32 37.59 -0.27
N GLY A 1077 -45.11 37.98 0.17
CA GLY A 1077 -44.55 39.28 -0.21
C GLY A 1077 -44.59 40.45 0.79
N SER A 1078 -43.38 40.78 1.30
CA SER A 1078 -42.87 42.12 1.63
C SER A 1078 -43.36 42.85 2.89
N GLY A 1079 -42.39 43.17 3.77
CA GLY A 1079 -42.22 44.56 4.22
C GLY A 1079 -41.88 44.83 5.68
N LEU A 1080 -40.58 45.09 5.90
CA LEU A 1080 -40.06 46.33 6.53
C LEU A 1080 -39.75 46.40 8.05
N LEU A 1081 -38.42 46.54 8.32
CA LEU A 1081 -37.75 47.59 9.13
C LEU A 1081 -37.90 47.62 10.67
N MET A 1082 -36.80 47.36 11.42
CA MET A 1082 -35.93 48.40 12.06
C MET A 1082 -35.06 47.90 13.25
N THR A 1083 -33.79 48.33 13.20
CA THR A 1083 -32.91 48.87 14.28
C THR A 1083 -32.11 47.97 15.24
N VAL A 1084 -30.82 47.78 14.90
CA VAL A 1084 -29.60 48.35 15.53
C VAL A 1084 -29.63 48.64 17.05
N ALA A 1085 -28.73 47.99 17.82
CA ALA A 1085 -27.60 48.63 18.53
C ALA A 1085 -26.87 47.67 19.50
N ALA A 1086 -25.58 47.49 19.29
CA ALA A 1086 -24.62 46.94 20.26
C ALA A 1086 -24.24 47.99 21.32
N ALA A 1087 -23.94 47.56 22.55
CA ALA A 1087 -23.12 48.33 23.49
C ALA A 1087 -22.44 47.45 24.55
N ALA A 1088 -21.13 47.66 24.65
CA ALA A 1088 -20.13 47.03 25.50
C ALA A 1088 -20.34 47.18 27.02
N LEU A 1089 -19.64 46.33 27.80
CA LEU A 1089 -18.98 46.77 29.05
C LEU A 1089 -17.95 45.74 29.56
N ALA A 1090 -16.71 46.23 29.74
CA ALA A 1090 -15.61 45.52 30.38
C ALA A 1090 -15.44 45.95 31.85
N VAL A 1091 -14.82 45.03 32.62
CA VAL A 1091 -14.06 45.21 33.88
C VAL A 1091 -14.85 45.30 35.19
N LEU A 1092 -14.61 44.33 36.10
CA LEU A 1092 -14.07 44.60 37.45
C LEU A 1092 -13.48 43.34 38.15
N ARG A 1093 -12.22 43.50 38.56
CA ARG A 1093 -11.36 42.61 39.38
C ARG A 1093 -11.88 42.40 40.82
N ARG A 1094 -11.56 41.26 41.47
CA ARG A 1094 -10.48 41.12 42.51
C ARG A 1094 -10.58 39.87 43.44
N GLN A 1095 -9.42 39.21 43.57
CA GLN A 1095 -8.74 38.66 44.79
C GLN A 1095 -9.32 37.39 45.46
N ARG A 1096 -8.54 36.34 45.72
CA ARG A 1096 -7.42 36.19 46.71
C ARG A 1096 -6.64 34.88 46.42
N ARG A 1097 -5.29 34.87 46.35
CA ARG A 1097 -4.29 34.51 47.40
C ARG A 1097 -4.44 33.08 47.97
N ALA A 1098 -3.40 32.27 48.25
CA ALA A 1098 -1.95 32.43 48.29
C ALA A 1098 -1.25 31.07 48.59
N ARG A 1099 0.08 31.05 48.39
CA ARG A 1099 1.15 30.11 48.85
C ARG A 1099 1.46 28.97 47.87
N LYS A 1100 2.69 28.74 47.43
CA LYS A 1100 4.00 29.12 47.98
C LYS A 1100 5.05 29.15 46.88
#